data_AF-A0A948F2E3-F1
#
_entry.id   AF-A0A948F2E3-F1
#
_cell.length_a   1.000
_cell.length_b   1.000
_cell.length_c   1.000
_cell.angle_alpha   90.00
_cell.angle_beta   90.00
_cell.angle_gamma   90.00
#
_symmetry.space_group_name_H-M   'P 1'
#
loop_
_entity.id
_entity.type
_entity.pdbx_description
1 polymer ?
#
loop_
_entity_poly.entity_id
_entity_poly.type
_entity_poly.pdbx_seq_one_letter_code
_entity_poly.pdbx_strand_id
1 'polypeptide(L)'
;MRAGPMYLLLLMAPLLLGAARAQDETTGSVSNPPAKETAASSDYSTGFEKYYQMGLPNVREAKYVKLTMFSPTLSLDAIRMHELRLDGNAWLMGEATNGRGRFVMSSCRVGEVQDYQKLSRQKARGGGGKKSQGRDMTSMMLGEGGVAVGQWQEADLARDVARTVKFLEEKVQKREKHDGTFQQSGYGHLFLTAIHFHARGYTGEANRICDLLFQHAGDYRRVLVQALSVLASAQYEEACDRFFAGGDWAAYQNDLKILLSRYPAGWEYGRAVKLLSDRVQGRIERAEPPPLAGEGLSEEDRRLADDLAKAGPFKDTGRFQGGSRELLVLPPASPETGDDGTSHPLARIRARGIQAVPLLLALLKDDYLLWIDTRSAGGGTTHISFGSTPVSEISDAQVERQYETMRRPAARSDLAVRLLQPLIITGEDRRSRSQAVDREELYEDVKAWYGEHKGQSPVELARFYLTEGNDDQKNAAMQYLLAQGTGEDWQSIEKHLLETAVGGNRMSGMNLVTLYVTKRGADAKAFVAQYEARVRGQEGSDRNMFSDEEMGKYLERFLENLKQLVSEESLEEFLDQVASGRKNTAELSSVLWQRLSKEKPGEALGVLLKTVSKAQDARVATELLGMTMLMSRPSFMRRMRGSDEEPMEEVKLDIAQHADLWRVILADSRVSVDGIGGVGSTLGDSATYVIEALYGQQDMFSRGSSFQELGALAGDLMRRRAEARLDGKGEAELPALPSAENVTAERRKEIAAILAEAAPDAVPGKMAELNLDERLVVAEMAEENDELNGKLRPASLIIRDVKGLGPEEAEAWKAVIGKPFGMEWARRAFDETKAAVETGVRHTVTFLRQPLLGGVVISIQHGESARSGAMASSEKRSRV
;
A
#
# COMPACT_ATOMS: atom_id res chain seq x y z
N MET A 1 49.38 30.93 9.67
CA MET A 1 48.98 31.47 8.35
C MET A 1 48.06 30.46 7.71
N ARG A 2 46.74 30.73 7.72
CA ARG A 2 45.66 29.83 7.29
C ARG A 2 45.01 30.43 6.05
N ALA A 3 45.13 29.75 4.91
CA ALA A 3 44.24 29.94 3.77
C ALA A 3 43.25 28.75 3.78
N GLY A 4 41.98 29.06 4.09
CA GLY A 4 40.87 28.10 4.15
C GLY A 4 40.14 27.94 2.81
N PRO A 5 39.13 27.05 2.75
CA PRO A 5 38.49 26.56 1.53
C PRO A 5 37.47 27.59 1.00
N MET A 6 37.95 28.64 0.36
CA MET A 6 37.11 29.64 -0.33
C MET A 6 37.26 29.57 -1.87
N TYR A 7 38.13 28.70 -2.37
CA TYR A 7 38.51 28.66 -3.79
C TYR A 7 37.53 27.91 -4.71
N LEU A 8 36.69 27.00 -4.21
CA LEU A 8 35.80 26.21 -5.08
C LEU A 8 34.50 26.95 -5.45
N LEU A 9 33.97 27.80 -4.56
CA LEU A 9 32.78 28.63 -4.81
C LEU A 9 33.07 29.77 -5.82
N LEU A 10 34.33 30.23 -5.89
CA LEU A 10 34.78 31.28 -6.81
C LEU A 10 35.05 30.80 -8.25
N LEU A 11 35.15 29.49 -8.50
CA LEU A 11 35.35 28.94 -9.84
C LEU A 11 34.04 28.66 -10.60
N MET A 12 32.90 28.55 -9.90
CA MET A 12 31.59 28.31 -10.53
C MET A 12 30.81 29.61 -10.80
N ALA A 13 31.07 30.69 -10.08
CA ALA A 13 30.37 31.97 -10.23
C ALA A 13 30.66 32.72 -11.56
N PRO A 14 31.89 32.79 -12.10
CA PRO A 14 32.18 33.65 -13.26
C PRO A 14 31.64 33.14 -14.59
N LEU A 15 31.32 31.84 -14.72
CA LEU A 15 30.82 31.25 -15.97
C LEU A 15 29.29 31.24 -16.08
N LEU A 16 28.56 31.34 -14.96
CA LEU A 16 27.10 31.51 -14.95
C LEU A 16 26.67 32.99 -14.97
N LEU A 17 27.57 33.92 -14.67
CA LEU A 17 27.33 35.37 -14.68
C LEU A 17 27.30 35.99 -16.10
N GLY A 18 27.63 35.23 -17.15
CA GLY A 18 27.63 35.71 -18.54
C GLY A 18 26.23 35.93 -19.14
N ALA A 19 25.20 35.25 -18.63
CA ALA A 19 23.83 35.32 -19.17
C ALA A 19 22.88 36.24 -18.38
N ALA A 20 23.20 36.57 -17.12
CA ALA A 20 22.31 37.35 -16.23
C ALA A 20 22.48 38.88 -16.36
N ARG A 21 23.49 39.37 -17.09
CA ARG A 21 23.79 40.81 -17.17
C ARG A 21 22.91 41.61 -18.15
N ALA A 22 21.92 40.97 -18.79
CA ALA A 22 21.05 41.63 -19.76
C ALA A 22 19.69 42.09 -19.19
N GLN A 23 19.42 41.95 -17.88
CA GLN A 23 18.10 42.25 -17.29
C GLN A 23 18.04 43.42 -16.31
N ASP A 24 19.15 44.11 -16.01
CA ASP A 24 19.17 45.18 -15.00
C ASP A 24 18.93 46.61 -15.55
N GLU A 25 18.63 46.77 -16.84
CA GLU A 25 18.25 48.07 -17.40
C GLU A 25 16.91 47.99 -18.13
N THR A 26 15.80 48.22 -17.43
CA THR A 26 14.58 48.84 -18.00
C THR A 26 13.54 49.12 -16.91
N THR A 27 13.61 50.30 -16.32
CA THR A 27 12.47 50.95 -15.67
C THR A 27 11.89 51.98 -16.64
N GLY A 28 10.72 51.69 -17.24
CA GLY A 28 9.97 52.70 -18.00
C GLY A 28 8.88 52.19 -18.94
N SER A 29 7.64 52.58 -18.62
CA SER A 29 6.47 52.71 -19.50
C SER A 29 5.73 51.45 -19.97
N VAL A 30 4.47 51.34 -19.54
CA VAL A 30 3.47 50.35 -19.96
C VAL A 30 2.87 50.77 -21.29
N SER A 31 3.13 49.99 -22.35
CA SER A 31 2.30 49.94 -23.55
C SER A 31 2.17 48.49 -24.05
N ASN A 32 1.00 48.15 -24.59
CA ASN A 32 0.54 46.79 -24.89
C ASN A 32 1.52 45.95 -25.74
N PRO A 33 1.64 44.63 -25.50
CA PRO A 33 2.65 43.82 -26.17
C PRO A 33 2.23 43.43 -27.60
N PRO A 34 3.16 43.49 -28.58
CA PRO A 34 2.99 42.84 -29.89
C PRO A 34 3.15 41.31 -29.76
N ALA A 35 2.77 40.58 -30.80
CA ALA A 35 2.78 39.12 -30.87
C ALA A 35 4.10 38.49 -30.38
N LYS A 36 3.98 37.46 -29.53
CA LYS A 36 5.09 36.71 -28.91
C LYS A 36 6.09 36.18 -29.96
N GLU A 37 7.18 36.90 -30.19
CA GLU A 37 8.45 36.27 -30.52
C GLU A 37 8.90 35.51 -29.26
N THR A 38 8.90 34.18 -29.33
CA THR A 38 9.52 33.34 -28.29
C THR A 38 11.00 33.65 -28.28
N ALA A 39 11.44 34.49 -27.33
CA ALA A 39 12.86 34.70 -27.05
C ALA A 39 13.55 33.33 -26.96
N ALA A 40 14.65 33.16 -27.69
CA ALA A 40 15.39 31.90 -27.69
C ALA A 40 15.78 31.54 -26.25
N SER A 41 15.39 30.34 -25.79
CA SER A 41 15.74 29.85 -24.46
C SER A 41 17.25 29.79 -24.28
N SER A 42 17.73 30.09 -23.08
CA SER A 42 19.16 29.97 -22.76
C SER A 42 19.62 28.51 -22.87
N ASP A 43 20.85 28.25 -23.32
CA ASP A 43 21.40 26.89 -23.34
C ASP A 43 22.08 26.53 -22.00
N TYR A 44 21.52 25.54 -21.30
CA TYR A 44 22.02 25.09 -19.99
C TYR A 44 22.82 23.77 -20.05
N SER A 45 23.09 23.22 -21.24
CA SER A 45 23.72 21.90 -21.43
C SER A 45 25.02 21.70 -20.65
N THR A 46 25.88 22.73 -20.62
CA THR A 46 27.16 22.67 -19.86
C THR A 46 26.92 22.55 -18.36
N GLY A 47 25.88 23.22 -17.84
CA GLY A 47 25.49 23.12 -16.44
C GLY A 47 24.92 21.73 -16.10
N PHE A 48 24.15 21.14 -17.01
CA PHE A 48 23.61 19.78 -16.85
C PHE A 48 24.71 18.73 -16.71
N GLU A 49 25.78 18.80 -17.51
CA GLU A 49 26.91 17.88 -17.40
C GLU A 49 27.62 17.94 -16.04
N LYS A 50 27.56 19.08 -15.33
CA LYS A 50 28.10 19.17 -13.96
C LYS A 50 27.34 18.28 -12.98
N TYR A 51 26.03 18.13 -13.14
CA TYR A 51 25.25 17.23 -12.28
C TYR A 51 25.59 15.76 -12.54
N TYR A 52 25.81 15.36 -13.79
CA TYR A 52 26.32 14.02 -14.11
C TYR A 52 27.72 13.79 -13.50
N GLN A 53 28.61 14.79 -13.54
CA GLN A 53 29.93 14.72 -12.88
C GLN A 53 29.82 14.60 -11.34
N MET A 54 28.76 15.16 -10.74
CA MET A 54 28.44 15.00 -9.32
C MET A 54 27.73 13.68 -9.00
N GLY A 55 27.51 12.82 -9.99
CA GLY A 55 26.91 11.49 -9.81
C GLY A 55 25.39 11.49 -9.91
N LEU A 56 24.77 12.45 -10.59
CA LEU A 56 23.42 12.26 -11.10
C LEU A 56 23.41 11.02 -12.02
N PRO A 57 22.48 10.06 -11.84
CA PRO A 57 22.42 8.88 -12.70
C PRO A 57 22.14 9.27 -14.16
N ASN A 58 22.91 8.71 -15.10
CA ASN A 58 22.77 9.02 -16.52
C ASN A 58 21.64 8.22 -17.16
N VAL A 59 20.58 8.88 -17.63
CA VAL A 59 19.41 8.21 -18.23
C VAL A 59 19.41 8.19 -19.76
N ARG A 60 20.52 8.56 -20.43
CA ARG A 60 20.59 8.66 -21.91
C ARG A 60 20.09 7.40 -22.62
N GLU A 61 20.40 6.22 -22.08
CA GLU A 61 20.02 4.91 -22.64
C GLU A 61 18.81 4.27 -21.94
N ALA A 62 18.25 4.94 -20.92
CA ALA A 62 17.17 4.38 -20.11
C ALA A 62 15.80 4.51 -20.79
N LYS A 63 14.89 3.59 -20.45
CA LYS A 63 13.48 3.65 -20.87
C LYS A 63 12.67 4.46 -19.85
N TYR A 64 11.85 5.38 -20.32
CA TYR A 64 10.93 6.12 -19.45
C TYR A 64 9.69 5.27 -19.15
N VAL A 65 9.36 5.09 -17.87
CA VAL A 65 8.34 4.13 -17.44
C VAL A 65 7.45 4.68 -16.33
N LYS A 66 6.26 4.11 -16.24
CA LYS A 66 5.35 4.20 -15.09
C LYS A 66 5.62 3.03 -14.16
N LEU A 67 6.41 3.26 -13.12
CA LEU A 67 6.72 2.32 -12.07
C LEU A 67 5.66 2.39 -10.95
N THR A 68 4.95 1.29 -10.73
CA THR A 68 4.03 1.09 -9.61
C THR A 68 4.69 0.16 -8.60
N MET A 69 4.95 0.65 -7.39
CA MET A 69 5.56 -0.15 -6.34
C MET A 69 4.53 -0.65 -5.35
N PHE A 70 4.73 -1.87 -4.86
CA PHE A 70 3.93 -2.50 -3.82
C PHE A 70 4.62 -2.46 -2.45
N SER A 71 5.90 -2.06 -2.41
CA SER A 71 6.64 -1.85 -1.17
C SER A 71 6.52 -0.40 -0.67
N PRO A 72 6.29 -0.16 0.63
CA PRO A 72 6.27 1.18 1.23
C PRO A 72 7.66 1.84 1.28
N THR A 73 8.75 1.08 1.13
CA THR A 73 10.13 1.57 1.38
C THR A 73 10.63 2.64 0.39
N LEU A 74 9.98 2.75 -0.78
CA LEU A 74 10.41 3.66 -1.85
C LEU A 74 9.32 4.66 -2.28
N SER A 75 8.08 4.52 -1.80
CA SER A 75 6.90 5.18 -2.42
C SER A 75 6.72 6.66 -2.09
N LEU A 76 7.45 7.20 -1.11
CA LEU A 76 7.09 8.49 -0.48
C LEU A 76 7.44 9.72 -1.32
N ASP A 77 8.48 9.68 -2.15
CA ASP A 77 8.90 10.87 -2.89
C ASP A 77 8.16 11.06 -4.23
N ALA A 78 7.58 9.99 -4.79
CA ALA A 78 6.75 10.07 -6.00
C ALA A 78 5.45 10.87 -5.79
N ILE A 79 5.00 11.03 -4.55
CA ILE A 79 3.74 11.72 -4.21
C ILE A 79 3.81 13.22 -4.56
N ARG A 80 5.01 13.82 -4.58
CA ARG A 80 5.18 15.30 -4.57
C ARG A 80 4.91 15.99 -5.90
N MET A 81 4.79 15.22 -7.00
CA MET A 81 4.55 15.72 -8.35
C MET A 81 3.14 15.39 -8.87
N HIS A 82 2.22 15.01 -7.98
CA HIS A 82 0.88 14.56 -8.36
C HIS A 82 0.07 15.62 -9.13
N GLU A 83 0.34 16.92 -8.91
CA GLU A 83 -0.31 18.01 -9.65
C GLU A 83 0.01 17.99 -11.15
N LEU A 84 1.21 17.54 -11.55
CA LEU A 84 1.61 17.44 -12.96
C LEU A 84 0.87 16.33 -13.69
N ARG A 85 0.37 15.32 -12.95
CA ARG A 85 -0.32 14.13 -13.49
C ARG A 85 0.47 13.50 -14.64
N LEU A 86 1.77 13.28 -14.46
CA LEU A 86 2.62 12.63 -15.45
C LEU A 86 2.20 11.18 -15.67
N ASP A 87 2.37 10.67 -16.90
CA ASP A 87 2.14 9.27 -17.24
C ASP A 87 3.26 8.38 -16.67
N GLY A 88 4.51 8.85 -16.70
CA GLY A 88 5.69 8.17 -16.15
C GLY A 88 6.22 8.78 -14.86
N ASN A 89 7.06 8.02 -14.14
CA ASN A 89 7.65 8.44 -12.86
C ASN A 89 9.06 7.87 -12.59
N ALA A 90 9.62 7.06 -13.50
CA ALA A 90 10.95 6.48 -13.33
C ALA A 90 11.65 6.22 -14.67
N TRP A 91 12.97 5.97 -14.59
CA TRP A 91 13.79 5.55 -15.73
C TRP A 91 14.34 4.14 -15.51
N LEU A 92 13.96 3.18 -16.35
CA LEU A 92 14.49 1.83 -16.34
C LEU A 92 15.86 1.80 -17.05
N MET A 93 16.92 1.64 -16.27
CA MET A 93 18.31 1.61 -16.72
C MET A 93 18.70 0.27 -17.36
N GLY A 94 18.04 -0.81 -16.93
CA GLY A 94 18.31 -2.16 -17.39
C GLY A 94 17.54 -3.17 -16.57
N GLU A 95 17.30 -4.34 -17.15
CA GLU A 95 16.57 -5.44 -16.51
C GLU A 95 17.42 -6.71 -16.55
N ALA A 96 17.62 -7.34 -15.39
CA ALA A 96 18.28 -8.62 -15.27
C ALA A 96 17.33 -9.76 -15.65
N THR A 97 17.90 -10.90 -16.06
CA THR A 97 17.14 -12.09 -16.50
C THR A 97 16.20 -12.65 -15.43
N ASN A 98 16.50 -12.42 -14.15
CA ASN A 98 15.66 -12.81 -13.02
C ASN A 98 14.47 -11.86 -12.76
N GLY A 99 14.25 -10.83 -13.59
CA GLY A 99 13.17 -9.87 -13.44
C GLY A 99 13.47 -8.71 -12.50
N ARG A 100 14.74 -8.48 -12.13
CA ARG A 100 15.15 -7.28 -11.39
C ARG A 100 15.43 -6.14 -12.36
N GLY A 101 14.64 -5.08 -12.28
CA GLY A 101 14.91 -3.83 -12.96
C GLY A 101 15.73 -2.89 -12.08
N ARG A 102 16.69 -2.18 -12.67
CA ARG A 102 17.40 -1.06 -12.03
C ARG A 102 16.78 0.25 -12.49
N PHE A 103 16.31 1.08 -11.56
CA PHE A 103 15.57 2.29 -11.86
C PHE A 103 16.27 3.54 -11.33
N VAL A 104 16.08 4.67 -12.03
CA VAL A 104 16.22 6.01 -11.46
C VAL A 104 14.83 6.52 -11.09
N MET A 105 14.60 6.75 -9.81
CA MET A 105 13.35 7.23 -9.22
C MET A 105 13.56 8.63 -8.63
N SER A 106 12.48 9.41 -8.50
CA SER A 106 12.52 10.79 -7.95
C SER A 106 13.60 11.67 -8.60
N SER A 107 13.85 11.42 -9.89
CA SER A 107 14.84 12.08 -10.75
C SER A 107 16.31 11.89 -10.36
N CYS A 108 16.67 11.13 -9.32
CA CYS A 108 18.08 10.97 -8.96
C CYS A 108 18.44 9.75 -8.10
N ARG A 109 17.47 9.06 -7.49
CA ARG A 109 17.73 7.89 -6.64
C ARG A 109 17.76 6.62 -7.47
N VAL A 110 18.82 5.84 -7.33
CA VAL A 110 18.93 4.52 -7.97
C VAL A 110 18.42 3.44 -7.03
N GLY A 111 17.58 2.54 -7.53
CA GLY A 111 17.09 1.40 -6.77
C GLY A 111 16.79 0.18 -7.64
N GLU A 112 16.79 -0.99 -7.02
CA GLU A 112 16.35 -2.24 -7.66
C GLU A 112 14.89 -2.53 -7.31
N VAL A 113 14.13 -2.92 -8.33
CA VAL A 113 12.75 -3.39 -8.16
C VAL A 113 12.61 -4.74 -8.84
N GLN A 114 12.13 -5.72 -8.07
CA GLN A 114 11.77 -7.03 -8.56
C GLN A 114 10.38 -6.97 -9.19
N ASP A 115 10.25 -7.46 -10.42
CA ASP A 115 8.96 -7.58 -11.10
C ASP A 115 8.04 -8.53 -10.29
N TYR A 116 6.88 -8.02 -9.90
CA TYR A 116 5.90 -8.74 -9.10
C TYR A 116 5.36 -9.99 -9.80
N GLN A 117 5.10 -9.93 -11.10
CA GLN A 117 4.58 -11.06 -11.85
C GLN A 117 5.63 -12.17 -11.92
N LYS A 118 6.88 -11.82 -12.23
CA LYS A 118 8.00 -12.78 -12.25
C LYS A 118 8.26 -13.38 -10.87
N LEU A 119 8.24 -12.58 -9.80
CA LEU A 119 8.41 -13.07 -8.43
C LEU A 119 7.28 -14.03 -8.03
N SER A 120 6.04 -13.65 -8.33
CA SER A 120 4.86 -14.49 -8.06
C SER A 120 4.98 -15.85 -8.77
N ARG A 121 5.41 -15.84 -10.05
CA ARG A 121 5.67 -17.05 -10.85
C ARG A 121 6.80 -17.91 -10.28
N GLN A 122 7.93 -17.31 -9.90
CA GLN A 122 9.06 -18.03 -9.30
C GLN A 122 8.64 -18.73 -7.99
N LYS A 123 7.87 -18.04 -7.14
CA LYS A 123 7.34 -18.62 -5.91
C LYS A 123 6.33 -19.73 -6.17
N ALA A 124 5.49 -19.60 -7.20
CA ALA A 124 4.56 -20.66 -7.60
C ALA A 124 5.32 -21.93 -8.06
N ARG A 125 6.38 -21.77 -8.86
CA ARG A 125 7.23 -22.89 -9.36
C ARG A 125 8.12 -23.53 -8.29
N GLY A 126 8.55 -22.76 -7.28
CA GLY A 126 9.36 -23.28 -6.17
C GLY A 126 8.59 -24.12 -5.14
N GLY A 127 7.28 -24.31 -5.32
CA GLY A 127 6.33 -24.89 -4.34
C GLY A 127 6.35 -26.41 -4.16
N GLY A 128 7.48 -27.09 -4.38
CA GLY A 128 7.67 -28.51 -4.11
C GLY A 128 8.15 -28.79 -2.68
N GLY A 129 7.28 -28.62 -1.68
CA GLY A 129 7.48 -29.24 -0.36
C GLY A 129 7.53 -28.29 0.84
N LYS A 130 6.56 -28.48 1.73
CA LYS A 130 6.37 -27.89 3.08
C LYS A 130 5.75 -26.48 3.14
N LYS A 131 4.41 -26.50 3.21
CA LYS A 131 3.53 -25.72 4.11
C LYS A 131 4.11 -24.44 4.73
N SER A 132 4.48 -23.43 3.93
CA SER A 132 4.47 -22.05 4.43
C SER A 132 3.07 -21.45 4.25
N GLN A 133 2.07 -22.09 4.86
CA GLN A 133 0.62 -21.85 4.69
C GLN A 133 0.13 -20.51 5.27
N GLY A 134 1.02 -19.59 5.61
CA GLY A 134 0.66 -18.30 6.20
C GLY A 134 1.67 -17.19 5.96
N ARG A 135 2.52 -17.30 4.94
CA ARG A 135 3.46 -16.20 4.62
C ARG A 135 2.68 -15.02 4.05
N ASP A 136 2.36 -14.16 5.02
CA ASP A 136 1.91 -12.77 4.98
C ASP A 136 2.07 -12.10 3.61
N MET A 137 1.03 -11.39 3.18
CA MET A 137 1.05 -10.53 1.98
C MET A 137 2.27 -9.58 2.01
N THR A 138 2.72 -9.21 3.20
CA THR A 138 3.97 -8.50 3.47
C THR A 138 5.22 -9.18 2.87
N SER A 139 5.30 -10.52 2.90
CA SER A 139 6.38 -11.30 2.27
C SER A 139 6.27 -11.36 0.74
N MET A 140 5.09 -11.10 0.15
CA MET A 140 4.96 -10.87 -1.28
C MET A 140 5.33 -9.43 -1.67
N MET A 141 5.15 -8.46 -0.77
CA MET A 141 5.51 -7.06 -0.99
C MET A 141 7.00 -6.78 -0.80
N LEU A 142 7.71 -7.64 -0.07
CA LEU A 142 9.17 -7.60 0.10
C LEU A 142 9.80 -8.74 -0.71
N GLY A 143 10.59 -8.39 -1.73
CA GLY A 143 11.32 -9.35 -2.55
C GLY A 143 12.41 -10.07 -1.75
N GLU A 144 13.03 -11.08 -2.36
CA GLU A 144 14.18 -11.75 -1.75
C GLU A 144 15.29 -10.75 -1.42
N GLY A 145 15.81 -10.81 -0.20
CA GLY A 145 16.86 -9.90 0.26
C GLY A 145 16.39 -8.46 0.54
N GLY A 146 15.08 -8.22 0.64
CA GLY A 146 14.54 -6.88 0.93
C GLY A 146 14.47 -5.96 -0.29
N VAL A 147 14.62 -6.51 -1.49
CA VAL A 147 14.43 -5.78 -2.75
C VAL A 147 12.97 -5.35 -2.86
N ALA A 148 12.72 -4.11 -3.30
CA ALA A 148 11.35 -3.63 -3.48
C ALA A 148 10.64 -4.42 -4.59
N VAL A 149 9.33 -4.60 -4.46
CA VAL A 149 8.52 -5.30 -5.46
C VAL A 149 7.61 -4.30 -6.16
N GLY A 150 7.46 -4.43 -7.48
CA GLY A 150 6.63 -3.53 -8.28
C GLY A 150 6.34 -4.06 -9.67
N GLN A 151 5.69 -3.22 -10.46
CA GLN A 151 5.39 -3.42 -11.88
C GLN A 151 5.70 -2.14 -12.63
N TRP A 152 6.12 -2.24 -13.89
CA TRP A 152 6.37 -1.08 -14.72
C TRP A 152 5.89 -1.29 -16.15
N GLN A 153 5.50 -0.19 -16.78
CA GLN A 153 5.11 -0.12 -18.17
C GLN A 153 5.73 1.11 -18.83
N GLU A 154 5.94 1.08 -20.14
CA GLU A 154 6.45 2.22 -20.90
C GLU A 154 5.51 3.44 -20.74
N ALA A 155 6.10 4.63 -20.63
CA ALA A 155 5.38 5.88 -20.46
C ALA A 155 5.67 6.86 -21.61
N ASP A 156 4.71 7.73 -21.91
CA ASP A 156 4.83 8.72 -22.98
C ASP A 156 5.66 9.93 -22.52
N LEU A 157 6.97 9.85 -22.77
CA LEU A 157 7.93 10.90 -22.42
C LEU A 157 7.61 12.24 -23.09
N ALA A 158 7.22 12.24 -24.37
CA ALA A 158 6.95 13.49 -25.10
C ALA A 158 5.77 14.25 -24.47
N ARG A 159 4.71 13.51 -24.12
CA ARG A 159 3.52 14.06 -23.47
C ARG A 159 3.84 14.61 -22.08
N ASP A 160 4.70 13.95 -21.33
CA ASP A 160 5.08 14.38 -19.98
C ASP A 160 6.03 15.58 -19.98
N VAL A 161 6.93 15.68 -20.95
CA VAL A 161 7.75 16.88 -21.21
C VAL A 161 6.83 18.08 -21.50
N ALA A 162 5.89 17.93 -22.45
CA ALA A 162 4.95 18.99 -22.81
C ALA A 162 4.05 19.41 -21.63
N ARG A 163 3.56 18.45 -20.83
CA ARG A 163 2.79 18.72 -19.61
C ARG A 163 3.60 19.51 -18.59
N THR A 164 4.88 19.17 -18.41
CA THR A 164 5.76 19.86 -17.46
C THR A 164 5.98 21.31 -17.86
N VAL A 165 6.25 21.58 -19.15
CA VAL A 165 6.35 22.96 -19.67
C VAL A 165 5.06 23.73 -19.40
N LYS A 166 3.91 23.19 -19.82
CA LYS A 166 2.61 23.84 -19.66
C LYS A 166 2.30 24.16 -18.19
N PHE A 167 2.52 23.20 -17.30
CA PHE A 167 2.32 23.36 -15.87
C PHE A 167 3.14 24.54 -15.32
N LEU A 168 4.42 24.61 -15.66
CA LEU A 168 5.30 25.68 -15.19
C LEU A 168 4.92 27.05 -15.77
N GLU A 169 4.46 27.12 -17.01
CA GLU A 169 3.93 28.35 -17.60
C GLU A 169 2.70 28.85 -16.84
N GLU A 170 1.79 27.97 -16.47
CA GLU A 170 0.62 28.31 -15.65
C GLU A 170 1.03 28.80 -14.25
N LYS A 171 2.01 28.16 -13.60
CA LYS A 171 2.50 28.60 -12.28
C LYS A 171 3.17 29.97 -12.34
N VAL A 172 4.02 30.21 -13.35
CA VAL A 172 4.65 31.53 -13.59
C VAL A 172 3.61 32.63 -13.83
N GLN A 173 2.51 32.32 -14.51
CA GLN A 173 1.43 33.29 -14.75
C GLN A 173 0.64 33.61 -13.48
N LYS A 174 0.32 32.61 -12.66
CA LYS A 174 -0.48 32.78 -11.44
C LYS A 174 0.29 33.45 -10.29
N ARG A 175 1.61 33.26 -10.21
CA ARG A 175 2.50 33.78 -9.13
C ARG A 175 1.89 33.66 -7.73
N GLU A 176 1.42 32.47 -7.38
CA GLU A 176 0.91 32.21 -6.04
C GLU A 176 2.04 32.35 -5.01
N LYS A 177 1.87 33.26 -4.04
CA LYS A 177 2.87 33.53 -2.99
C LYS A 177 3.21 32.29 -2.16
N HIS A 178 2.28 31.33 -2.10
CA HIS A 178 2.40 30.08 -1.37
C HIS A 178 2.03 28.88 -2.25
N ASP A 179 2.85 28.60 -3.25
CA ASP A 179 2.67 27.40 -4.07
C ASP A 179 3.26 26.16 -3.37
N GLY A 180 2.38 25.27 -2.89
CA GLY A 180 2.74 24.02 -2.24
C GLY A 180 3.63 23.11 -3.09
N THR A 181 3.54 23.19 -4.42
CA THR A 181 4.36 22.39 -5.36
C THR A 181 5.84 22.68 -5.19
N PHE A 182 6.18 23.95 -4.97
CA PHE A 182 7.57 24.41 -4.87
C PHE A 182 8.05 24.53 -3.43
N GLN A 183 7.18 24.26 -2.47
CA GLN A 183 7.60 23.90 -1.13
C GLN A 183 8.29 22.54 -1.18
N GLN A 184 9.13 22.27 -0.18
CA GLN A 184 9.76 20.97 -0.03
C GLN A 184 10.61 20.44 -1.23
N SER A 185 11.49 21.29 -1.79
CA SER A 185 12.39 20.92 -2.90
C SER A 185 11.79 20.67 -4.28
N GLY A 186 10.55 21.11 -4.53
CA GLY A 186 9.93 21.02 -5.85
C GLY A 186 10.78 21.61 -6.99
N TYR A 187 11.48 22.74 -6.76
CA TYR A 187 12.39 23.31 -7.77
C TYR A 187 13.54 22.36 -8.09
N GLY A 188 14.15 21.74 -7.07
CA GLY A 188 15.26 20.83 -7.24
C GLY A 188 14.86 19.60 -8.06
N HIS A 189 13.74 18.96 -7.72
CA HIS A 189 13.25 17.80 -8.47
C HIS A 189 12.91 18.13 -9.92
N LEU A 190 12.22 19.23 -10.18
CA LEU A 190 11.90 19.67 -11.55
C LEU A 190 13.14 20.00 -12.36
N PHE A 191 14.13 20.64 -11.74
CA PHE A 191 15.40 20.95 -12.40
C PHE A 191 16.18 19.68 -12.78
N LEU A 192 16.29 18.71 -11.87
CA LEU A 192 16.91 17.41 -12.17
C LEU A 192 16.13 16.63 -13.24
N THR A 193 14.81 16.78 -13.28
CA THR A 193 13.96 16.20 -14.33
C THR A 193 14.25 16.83 -15.70
N ALA A 194 14.44 18.14 -15.77
CA ALA A 194 14.84 18.84 -16.99
C ALA A 194 16.19 18.34 -17.53
N ILE A 195 17.17 18.09 -16.65
CA ILE A 195 18.46 17.49 -17.02
C ILE A 195 18.28 16.12 -17.71
N HIS A 196 17.34 15.31 -17.21
CA HIS A 196 17.02 14.01 -17.81
C HIS A 196 16.30 14.14 -19.15
N PHE A 197 15.36 15.08 -19.27
CA PHE A 197 14.71 15.39 -20.55
C PHE A 197 15.72 15.84 -21.61
N HIS A 198 16.68 16.69 -21.22
CA HIS A 198 17.78 17.09 -22.08
C HIS A 198 18.61 15.88 -22.55
N ALA A 199 18.98 14.98 -21.64
CA ALA A 199 19.72 13.77 -21.97
C ALA A 199 18.95 12.81 -22.91
N ARG A 200 17.64 12.97 -23.03
CA ARG A 200 16.78 12.21 -23.95
C ARG A 200 16.45 12.94 -25.25
N GLY A 201 17.12 14.07 -25.52
CA GLY A 201 17.00 14.82 -26.77
C GLY A 201 15.97 15.95 -26.76
N TYR A 202 15.26 16.19 -25.64
CA TYR A 202 14.32 17.29 -25.49
C TYR A 202 15.02 18.59 -25.05
N THR A 203 16.05 18.98 -25.81
CA THR A 203 16.95 20.08 -25.43
C THR A 203 16.22 21.42 -25.28
N GLY A 204 15.34 21.75 -26.23
CA GLY A 204 14.59 23.02 -26.21
C GLY A 204 13.62 23.11 -25.03
N GLU A 205 12.86 22.04 -24.80
CA GLU A 205 11.88 21.96 -23.71
C GLU A 205 12.57 21.92 -22.35
N ALA A 206 13.69 21.21 -22.21
CA ALA A 206 14.47 21.18 -20.97
C ALA A 206 15.02 22.57 -20.61
N ASN A 207 15.57 23.29 -21.59
CA ASN A 207 16.05 24.66 -21.39
C ASN A 207 14.90 25.60 -21.01
N ARG A 208 13.74 25.46 -21.68
CA ARG A 208 12.52 26.21 -21.36
C ARG A 208 12.02 25.94 -19.94
N ILE A 209 12.06 24.69 -19.48
CA ILE A 209 11.73 24.32 -18.09
C ILE A 209 12.64 25.06 -17.11
N CYS A 210 13.96 25.11 -17.37
CA CYS A 210 14.90 25.84 -16.53
C CYS A 210 14.60 27.35 -16.48
N ASP A 211 14.35 27.99 -17.63
CA ASP A 211 13.97 29.40 -17.70
C ASP A 211 12.74 29.68 -16.82
N LEU A 212 11.70 28.83 -16.93
CA LEU A 212 10.46 28.97 -16.16
C LEU A 212 10.68 28.76 -14.66
N LEU A 213 11.50 27.79 -14.26
CA LEU A 213 11.85 27.56 -12.86
C LEU A 213 12.59 28.77 -12.27
N PHE A 214 13.57 29.32 -12.99
CA PHE A 214 14.31 30.50 -12.54
C PHE A 214 13.42 31.73 -12.46
N GLN A 215 12.55 31.93 -13.46
CA GLN A 215 11.56 33.01 -13.47
C GLN A 215 10.58 32.90 -12.30
N HIS A 216 10.07 31.70 -12.01
CA HIS A 216 9.16 31.47 -10.90
C HIS A 216 9.84 31.66 -9.54
N ALA A 217 11.06 31.16 -9.39
CA ALA A 217 11.82 31.26 -8.14
C ALA A 217 12.24 32.70 -7.81
N GLY A 218 12.41 33.56 -8.82
CA GLY A 218 12.95 34.92 -8.69
C GLY A 218 14.45 34.98 -8.39
N ASP A 219 15.03 33.88 -7.88
CA ASP A 219 16.46 33.68 -7.68
C ASP A 219 16.85 32.27 -8.18
N TYR A 220 17.65 32.21 -9.24
CA TYR A 220 18.12 30.95 -9.80
C TYR A 220 18.95 30.12 -8.81
N ARG A 221 19.63 30.77 -7.84
CA ARG A 221 20.46 30.09 -6.84
C ARG A 221 19.61 29.18 -5.97
N ARG A 222 18.36 29.57 -5.67
CA ARG A 222 17.41 28.73 -4.94
C ARG A 222 17.16 27.41 -5.65
N VAL A 223 16.96 27.45 -6.96
CA VAL A 223 16.73 26.25 -7.79
C VAL A 223 17.96 25.35 -7.79
N LEU A 224 19.15 25.92 -7.99
CA LEU A 224 20.40 25.16 -8.02
C LEU A 224 20.75 24.54 -6.66
N VAL A 225 20.60 25.29 -5.56
CA VAL A 225 20.86 24.79 -4.19
C VAL A 225 19.88 23.67 -3.84
N GLN A 226 18.60 23.80 -4.19
CA GLN A 226 17.63 22.71 -3.98
C GLN A 226 17.98 21.48 -4.82
N ALA A 227 18.37 21.64 -6.10
CA ALA A 227 18.78 20.51 -6.94
C ALA A 227 20.01 19.78 -6.37
N LEU A 228 21.00 20.51 -5.87
CA LEU A 228 22.16 19.95 -5.16
C LEU A 228 21.73 19.19 -3.90
N SER A 229 20.87 19.79 -3.06
CA SER A 229 20.40 19.17 -1.83
C SER A 229 19.60 17.89 -2.10
N VAL A 230 18.76 17.87 -3.15
CA VAL A 230 18.01 16.69 -3.59
C VAL A 230 18.95 15.58 -4.05
N LEU A 231 19.93 15.89 -4.90
CA LEU A 231 20.90 14.91 -5.40
C LEU A 231 21.75 14.32 -4.25
N ALA A 232 22.27 15.17 -3.36
CA ALA A 232 23.05 14.73 -2.21
C ALA A 232 22.24 13.85 -1.25
N SER A 233 20.98 14.21 -0.99
CA SER A 233 20.07 13.42 -0.15
C SER A 233 19.73 12.06 -0.78
N ALA A 234 19.56 11.99 -2.10
CA ALA A 234 19.34 10.73 -2.79
C ALA A 234 20.55 9.79 -2.68
N GLN A 235 21.77 10.31 -2.88
CA GLN A 235 22.99 9.51 -2.72
C GLN A 235 23.23 9.10 -1.26
N TYR A 236 22.82 9.93 -0.29
CA TYR A 236 22.82 9.57 1.13
C TYR A 236 21.85 8.43 1.46
N GLU A 237 20.63 8.47 0.92
CA GLU A 237 19.66 7.38 1.09
C GLU A 237 20.17 6.07 0.49
N GLU A 238 20.86 6.11 -0.65
CA GLU A 238 21.52 4.93 -1.24
C GLU A 238 22.63 4.36 -0.33
N ALA A 239 23.41 5.24 0.32
CA ALA A 239 24.40 4.80 1.31
C ALA A 239 23.73 4.14 2.53
N CYS A 240 22.60 4.67 2.98
CA CYS A 240 21.80 4.05 4.04
C CYS A 240 21.26 2.68 3.62
N ASP A 241 20.73 2.55 2.39
CA ASP A 241 20.23 1.28 1.87
C ASP A 241 21.32 0.21 1.85
N ARG A 242 22.53 0.54 1.38
CA ARG A 242 23.69 -0.36 1.42
C ARG A 242 24.09 -0.73 2.84
N PHE A 243 24.12 0.24 3.75
CA PHE A 243 24.43 -0.02 5.16
C PHE A 243 23.41 -0.96 5.82
N PHE A 244 22.10 -0.73 5.64
CA PHE A 244 21.09 -1.58 6.26
C PHE A 244 21.01 -2.97 5.64
N ALA A 245 21.43 -3.14 4.38
CA ALA A 245 21.58 -4.43 3.76
C ALA A 245 22.82 -5.21 4.27
N GLY A 246 23.95 -4.53 4.51
CA GLY A 246 25.24 -5.18 4.78
C GLY A 246 25.78 -5.09 6.22
N GLY A 247 25.37 -4.10 7.01
CA GLY A 247 25.89 -3.84 8.36
C GLY A 247 27.33 -3.33 8.42
N ASP A 248 27.92 -2.95 7.29
CA ASP A 248 29.32 -2.51 7.20
C ASP A 248 29.48 -1.04 7.62
N TRP A 249 29.82 -0.83 8.90
CA TRP A 249 30.06 0.49 9.46
C TRP A 249 31.21 1.24 8.79
N ALA A 250 32.28 0.55 8.40
CA ALA A 250 33.46 1.18 7.80
C ALA A 250 33.16 1.68 6.38
N ALA A 251 32.48 0.85 5.56
CA ALA A 251 32.01 1.26 4.25
C ALA A 251 31.02 2.42 4.35
N TYR A 252 30.08 2.37 5.29
CA TYR A 252 29.12 3.46 5.51
C TYR A 252 29.82 4.76 5.89
N GLN A 253 30.80 4.71 6.81
CA GLN A 253 31.58 5.90 7.18
C GLN A 253 32.34 6.50 6.01
N ASN A 254 32.92 5.66 5.15
CA ASN A 254 33.59 6.11 3.95
C ASN A 254 32.62 6.79 2.97
N ASP A 255 31.43 6.22 2.78
CA ASP A 255 30.37 6.82 1.97
C ASP A 255 29.97 8.21 2.49
N LEU A 256 29.79 8.36 3.81
CA LEU A 256 29.49 9.67 4.43
C LEU A 256 30.61 10.69 4.17
N LYS A 257 31.88 10.29 4.33
CA LYS A 257 33.04 11.18 4.04
C LYS A 257 33.10 11.59 2.57
N ILE A 258 32.83 10.67 1.64
CA ILE A 258 32.78 10.96 0.20
C ILE A 258 31.68 11.98 -0.09
N LEU A 259 30.48 11.80 0.47
CA LEU A 259 29.37 12.73 0.28
C LEU A 259 29.69 14.13 0.81
N LEU A 260 30.25 14.23 2.03
CA LEU A 260 30.64 15.52 2.63
C LEU A 260 31.75 16.23 1.83
N SER A 261 32.67 15.48 1.23
CA SER A 261 33.71 16.02 0.35
C SER A 261 33.15 16.49 -1.00
N ARG A 262 32.21 15.73 -1.57
CA ARG A 262 31.55 16.02 -2.84
C ARG A 262 30.61 17.22 -2.74
N TYR A 263 29.92 17.38 -1.62
CA TYR A 263 28.95 18.46 -1.36
C TYR A 263 29.38 19.32 -0.17
N PRO A 264 30.47 20.10 -0.28
CA PRO A 264 30.99 20.89 0.82
C PRO A 264 30.08 22.07 1.21
N ALA A 265 29.12 22.44 0.35
CA ALA A 265 28.14 23.50 0.58
C ALA A 265 26.84 23.22 -0.18
N GLY A 266 25.76 23.90 0.20
CA GLY A 266 24.45 23.80 -0.49
C GLY A 266 23.65 22.54 -0.19
N TRP A 267 24.23 21.55 0.50
CA TRP A 267 23.50 20.41 1.02
C TRP A 267 22.90 20.72 2.39
N GLU A 268 21.57 20.76 2.47
CA GLU A 268 20.83 21.14 3.68
C GLU A 268 21.15 20.23 4.88
N TYR A 269 21.32 18.93 4.63
CA TYR A 269 21.66 17.95 5.67
C TYR A 269 23.16 17.78 5.89
N GLY A 270 24.02 18.50 5.18
CA GLY A 270 25.47 18.28 5.23
C GLY A 270 26.04 18.38 6.65
N ARG A 271 25.53 19.32 7.48
CA ARG A 271 25.95 19.46 8.88
C ARG A 271 25.46 18.31 9.77
N ALA A 272 24.22 17.86 9.58
CA ALA A 272 23.67 16.71 10.32
C ALA A 272 24.36 15.39 9.92
N VAL A 273 24.69 15.23 8.64
CA VAL A 273 25.46 14.08 8.14
C VAL A 273 26.90 14.12 8.65
N LYS A 274 27.49 15.31 8.81
CA LYS A 274 28.79 15.45 9.47
C LYS A 274 28.75 14.95 10.91
N LEU A 275 27.74 15.35 11.68
CA LEU A 275 27.51 14.83 13.03
C LEU A 275 27.34 13.30 13.05
N LEU A 276 26.54 12.75 12.13
CA LEU A 276 26.41 11.30 11.99
C LEU A 276 27.74 10.62 11.66
N SER A 277 28.52 11.18 10.74
CA SER A 277 29.84 10.65 10.38
C SER A 277 30.78 10.60 11.58
N ASP A 278 30.75 11.61 12.45
CA ASP A 278 31.55 11.62 13.67
C ASP A 278 31.06 10.55 14.68
N ARG A 279 29.75 10.33 14.81
CA ARG A 279 29.18 9.26 15.67
C ARG A 279 29.45 7.85 15.12
N VAL A 280 29.38 7.66 13.81
CA VAL A 280 29.74 6.39 13.15
C VAL A 280 31.23 6.11 13.36
N GLN A 281 32.11 7.11 13.27
CA GLN A 281 33.52 6.97 13.60
C GLN A 281 33.71 6.49 15.04
N GLY A 282 33.02 7.12 16.00
CA GLY A 282 33.04 6.71 17.41
C GLY A 282 32.58 5.27 17.62
N ARG A 283 31.54 4.84 16.88
CA ARG A 283 31.04 3.45 16.89
C ARG A 283 32.05 2.43 16.34
N ILE A 284 32.84 2.81 15.33
CA ILE A 284 33.91 1.97 14.77
C ILE A 284 35.06 1.83 15.77
N GLU A 285 35.46 2.94 16.40
CA GLU A 285 36.54 2.97 17.38
C GLU A 285 36.18 2.24 18.68
N ARG A 286 34.89 2.25 19.04
CA ARG A 286 34.32 1.53 20.18
C ARG A 286 33.45 0.39 19.68
N ALA A 287 34.10 -0.69 19.23
CA ALA A 287 33.40 -1.85 18.69
C ALA A 287 32.44 -2.48 19.69
N GLU A 288 32.87 -2.61 20.95
CA GLU A 288 32.04 -3.11 22.05
C GLU A 288 31.11 -2.01 22.60
N PRO A 289 29.84 -2.34 22.90
CA PRO A 289 28.94 -1.38 23.51
C PRO A 289 29.41 -0.98 24.92
N PRO A 290 29.23 0.29 25.32
CA PRO A 290 29.53 0.70 26.67
C PRO A 290 28.64 -0.08 27.67
N PRO A 291 29.17 -0.47 28.85
CA PRO A 291 28.37 -1.01 29.92
C PRO A 291 27.27 -0.02 30.33
N LEU A 292 26.05 -0.52 30.49
CA LEU A 292 24.93 0.33 30.85
C LEU A 292 25.02 0.74 32.33
N ALA A 293 25.11 2.04 32.59
CA ALA A 293 25.08 2.61 33.93
C ALA A 293 23.65 3.01 34.30
N GLY A 294 23.23 2.75 35.54
CA GLY A 294 21.91 3.12 36.04
C GLY A 294 21.56 2.42 37.35
N GLU A 295 20.75 3.08 38.18
CA GLU A 295 20.21 2.49 39.39
C GLU A 295 19.08 1.51 39.05
N GLY A 296 18.97 0.41 39.79
CA GLY A 296 17.84 -0.53 39.65
C GLY A 296 17.88 -1.43 38.41
N LEU A 297 18.98 -1.47 37.66
CA LEU A 297 19.15 -2.40 36.53
C LEU A 297 19.34 -3.84 37.01
N SER A 298 18.44 -4.73 36.56
CA SER A 298 18.57 -6.17 36.73
C SER A 298 19.62 -6.76 35.79
N GLU A 299 20.02 -8.01 36.02
CA GLU A 299 20.92 -8.72 35.10
C GLU A 299 20.28 -8.93 33.72
N GLU A 300 18.96 -9.10 33.68
CA GLU A 300 18.21 -9.19 32.43
C GLU A 300 18.24 -7.87 31.64
N ASP A 301 18.21 -6.72 32.33
CA ASP A 301 18.34 -5.41 31.67
C ASP A 301 19.68 -5.25 30.98
N ARG A 302 20.77 -5.62 31.67
CA ARG A 302 22.12 -5.57 31.10
C ARG A 302 22.26 -6.50 29.91
N ARG A 303 21.73 -7.73 30.03
CA ARG A 303 21.70 -8.71 28.95
C ARG A 303 20.94 -8.19 27.73
N LEU A 304 19.73 -7.66 27.92
CA LEU A 304 18.92 -7.12 26.82
C LEU A 304 19.56 -5.91 26.15
N ALA A 305 20.22 -5.03 26.91
CA ALA A 305 20.96 -3.92 26.34
C ALA A 305 22.10 -4.42 25.43
N ASP A 306 22.89 -5.39 25.91
CA ASP A 306 23.98 -6.02 25.14
C ASP A 306 23.46 -6.75 23.90
N ASP A 307 22.44 -7.60 24.06
CA ASP A 307 21.77 -8.29 22.97
C ASP A 307 21.28 -7.29 21.90
N LEU A 308 20.69 -6.16 22.32
CA LEU A 308 20.19 -5.12 21.42
C LEU A 308 21.32 -4.43 20.64
N ALA A 309 22.50 -4.24 21.22
CA ALA A 309 23.66 -3.69 20.50
C ALA A 309 24.24 -4.63 19.44
N LYS A 310 24.07 -5.94 19.65
CA LYS A 310 24.54 -7.00 18.75
C LYS A 310 23.49 -7.45 17.75
N ALA A 311 22.24 -7.00 17.91
CA ALA A 311 21.13 -7.38 17.06
C ALA A 311 21.33 -6.88 15.62
N GLY A 312 20.92 -7.72 14.67
CA GLY A 312 20.85 -7.37 13.26
C GLY A 312 19.67 -6.44 12.93
N PRO A 313 19.39 -6.23 11.63
CA PRO A 313 18.30 -5.37 11.21
C PRO A 313 16.97 -5.96 11.66
N PHE A 314 16.13 -5.09 12.24
CA PHE A 314 14.80 -5.46 12.66
C PHE A 314 13.87 -5.59 11.44
N LYS A 315 13.48 -6.83 11.10
CA LYS A 315 12.72 -7.15 9.88
C LYS A 315 11.23 -6.84 9.97
N ASP A 316 10.68 -6.67 11.18
CA ASP A 316 9.24 -6.47 11.37
C ASP A 316 8.84 -4.99 11.27
N THR A 317 9.04 -4.42 10.08
CA THR A 317 8.75 -3.00 9.84
C THR A 317 7.26 -2.67 9.88
N GLY A 318 6.39 -3.64 9.56
CA GLY A 318 4.94 -3.46 9.55
C GLY A 318 4.36 -3.17 10.93
N ARG A 319 4.86 -3.84 11.98
CA ARG A 319 4.41 -3.63 13.37
C ARG A 319 4.73 -2.25 13.93
N PHE A 320 5.81 -1.62 13.44
CA PHE A 320 6.26 -0.32 13.95
C PHE A 320 5.73 0.86 13.12
N GLN A 321 5.30 0.63 11.88
CA GLN A 321 4.70 1.66 11.03
C GLN A 321 3.23 1.96 11.37
N GLY A 322 2.55 1.05 12.09
CA GLY A 322 1.16 1.23 12.55
C GLY A 322 0.93 2.39 13.53
N GLY A 323 2.01 3.08 13.92
CA GLY A 323 1.97 4.30 14.70
C GLY A 323 2.55 4.08 16.09
N SER A 324 3.19 5.13 16.57
CA SER A 324 3.61 5.43 17.94
C SER A 324 2.47 5.41 18.98
N ARG A 325 1.48 4.53 18.81
CA ARG A 325 0.23 4.45 19.59
C ARG A 325 0.24 3.32 20.61
N GLU A 326 1.10 2.33 20.44
CA GLU A 326 1.20 1.25 21.42
C GLU A 326 1.92 1.77 22.67
N LEU A 327 1.16 1.95 23.74
CA LEU A 327 1.68 2.19 25.07
C LEU A 327 2.49 0.97 25.50
N LEU A 328 3.81 1.14 25.72
CA LEU A 328 4.70 0.06 26.17
C LEU A 328 4.11 -0.74 27.34
N VAL A 329 3.41 -0.05 28.24
CA VAL A 329 2.89 -0.59 29.50
C VAL A 329 1.57 -1.35 29.34
N LEU A 330 0.92 -1.26 28.17
CA LEU A 330 -0.27 -2.01 27.84
C LEU A 330 0.13 -3.13 26.86
N PRO A 331 0.21 -4.39 27.31
CA PRO A 331 0.57 -5.47 26.41
C PRO A 331 -0.44 -5.54 25.26
N PRO A 332 0.00 -5.91 24.05
CA PRO A 332 -0.92 -6.11 22.95
C PRO A 332 -1.95 -7.15 23.39
N ALA A 333 -3.21 -6.88 23.09
CA ALA A 333 -4.29 -7.73 23.58
C ALA A 333 -4.21 -9.17 23.03
N SER A 334 -3.44 -9.41 21.94
CA SER A 334 -3.08 -10.76 21.46
C SER A 334 -1.60 -11.03 21.75
N PRO A 335 -1.25 -12.02 22.58
CA PRO A 335 0.12 -12.53 22.60
C PRO A 335 0.45 -13.05 21.19
N GLU A 336 1.57 -12.61 20.65
CA GLU A 336 1.99 -12.95 19.29
C GLU A 336 2.33 -14.44 19.22
N THR A 337 1.47 -15.23 18.57
CA THR A 337 1.62 -16.69 18.49
C THR A 337 2.68 -17.15 17.47
N GLY A 338 3.71 -16.36 17.22
CA GLY A 338 4.76 -16.64 16.24
C GLY A 338 6.14 -16.69 16.88
N ASP A 339 6.76 -17.87 16.90
CA ASP A 339 8.09 -18.15 17.47
C ASP A 339 9.20 -17.22 16.93
N ASP A 340 9.06 -16.67 15.72
CA ASP A 340 10.14 -15.88 15.09
C ASP A 340 10.26 -14.46 15.66
N GLY A 341 9.16 -13.87 16.15
CA GLY A 341 9.12 -12.46 16.59
C GLY A 341 9.70 -12.24 17.99
N THR A 342 9.59 -13.23 18.87
CA THR A 342 10.04 -13.15 20.27
C THR A 342 11.57 -13.24 20.42
N SER A 343 12.27 -13.68 19.37
CA SER A 343 13.73 -13.83 19.37
C SER A 343 14.47 -12.48 19.43
N HIS A 344 13.89 -11.42 18.86
CA HIS A 344 14.57 -10.13 18.77
C HIS A 344 14.58 -9.39 20.13
N PRO A 345 15.71 -8.80 20.56
CA PRO A 345 15.82 -8.12 21.87
C PRO A 345 14.80 -6.99 22.06
N LEU A 346 14.52 -6.22 21.02
CA LEU A 346 13.49 -5.17 21.06
C LEU A 346 12.09 -5.72 21.38
N ALA A 347 11.71 -6.88 20.82
CA ALA A 347 10.42 -7.50 21.12
C ALA A 347 10.36 -7.98 22.57
N ARG A 348 11.46 -8.56 23.08
CA ARG A 348 11.60 -8.95 24.50
C ARG A 348 11.51 -7.76 25.45
N ILE A 349 12.12 -6.62 25.10
CA ILE A 349 12.00 -5.37 25.87
C ILE A 349 10.54 -4.91 25.93
N ARG A 350 9.81 -4.94 24.81
CA ARG A 350 8.38 -4.55 24.78
C ARG A 350 7.49 -5.51 25.58
N ALA A 351 7.73 -6.81 25.45
CA ALA A 351 6.96 -7.84 26.17
C ALA A 351 7.05 -7.70 27.70
N ARG A 352 8.12 -7.08 28.22
CA ARG A 352 8.28 -6.79 29.66
C ARG A 352 7.41 -5.62 30.15
N GLY A 353 6.85 -4.83 29.24
CA GLY A 353 5.98 -3.69 29.56
C GLY A 353 6.60 -2.72 30.56
N ILE A 354 5.91 -2.44 31.66
CA ILE A 354 6.36 -1.52 32.70
C ILE A 354 7.70 -1.92 33.33
N GLN A 355 8.05 -3.22 33.34
CA GLN A 355 9.31 -3.70 33.90
C GLN A 355 10.52 -3.33 33.03
N ALA A 356 10.33 -2.88 31.79
CA ALA A 356 11.39 -2.40 30.92
C ALA A 356 11.76 -0.93 31.14
N VAL A 357 10.96 -0.16 31.89
CA VAL A 357 11.18 1.29 32.07
C VAL A 357 12.56 1.62 32.67
N PRO A 358 13.07 0.91 33.72
CA PRO A 358 14.42 1.18 34.24
C PRO A 358 15.53 0.99 33.19
N LEU A 359 15.44 -0.05 32.38
CA LEU A 359 16.34 -0.28 31.24
C LEU A 359 16.28 0.89 30.27
N LEU A 360 15.08 1.28 29.84
CA LEU A 360 14.90 2.34 28.86
C LEU A 360 15.37 3.70 29.38
N LEU A 361 15.15 4.01 30.66
CA LEU A 361 15.68 5.21 31.31
C LEU A 361 17.21 5.25 31.26
N ALA A 362 17.87 4.13 31.51
CA ALA A 362 19.33 4.03 31.40
C ALA A 362 19.80 4.16 29.93
N LEU A 363 19.04 3.61 28.97
CA LEU A 363 19.34 3.71 27.54
C LEU A 363 19.19 5.14 26.99
N LEU A 364 18.39 6.03 27.60
CA LEU A 364 18.21 7.42 27.13
C LEU A 364 19.53 8.19 27.03
N LYS A 365 20.51 7.86 27.87
CA LYS A 365 21.84 8.51 27.93
C LYS A 365 22.88 7.78 27.07
N ASP A 366 22.51 6.72 26.37
CA ASP A 366 23.40 5.88 25.55
C ASP A 366 23.25 6.21 24.06
N ASP A 367 24.28 6.83 23.48
CA ASP A 367 24.33 7.22 22.07
C ASP A 367 24.93 6.14 21.16
N TYR A 368 25.16 4.93 21.66
CA TYR A 368 25.69 3.82 20.88
C TYR A 368 24.77 3.45 19.72
N LEU A 369 25.33 3.51 18.50
CA LEU A 369 24.61 3.25 17.25
C LEU A 369 24.38 1.75 17.00
N LEU A 370 23.18 1.44 16.54
CA LEU A 370 22.64 0.12 16.28
C LEU A 370 22.49 -0.11 14.77
N TRP A 371 22.54 -1.37 14.34
CA TRP A 371 22.20 -1.75 12.96
C TRP A 371 20.68 -1.82 12.75
N ILE A 372 19.97 -0.80 13.22
CA ILE A 372 18.52 -0.65 13.12
C ILE A 372 18.23 0.70 12.46
N ASP A 373 17.37 0.72 11.45
CA ASP A 373 16.97 1.96 10.78
C ASP A 373 16.06 2.78 11.69
N THR A 374 16.31 4.09 11.82
CA THR A 374 15.40 5.00 12.53
C THR A 374 13.99 4.97 11.93
N ARG A 375 13.76 4.60 10.68
CA ARG A 375 12.41 4.36 10.15
C ARG A 375 11.78 3.08 10.73
N SER A 376 12.52 1.98 10.73
CA SER A 376 12.04 0.67 11.22
C SER A 376 11.76 0.66 12.72
N ALA A 377 12.47 1.48 13.49
CA ALA A 377 12.29 1.58 14.94
C ALA A 377 11.04 2.39 15.37
N GLY A 378 10.05 2.59 14.51
CA GLY A 378 8.85 3.40 14.81
C GLY A 378 9.04 4.90 14.62
N GLY A 379 10.01 5.31 13.80
CA GLY A 379 10.16 6.71 13.41
C GLY A 379 9.11 6.99 12.36
N GLY A 380 8.18 7.91 12.66
CA GLY A 380 7.29 8.43 11.64
C GLY A 380 8.11 8.83 10.41
N THR A 381 7.56 8.63 9.22
CA THR A 381 8.16 9.15 7.99
C THR A 381 8.24 10.66 8.16
N THR A 382 9.42 11.14 8.53
CA THR A 382 9.66 12.56 8.72
C THR A 382 9.54 13.19 7.35
N HIS A 383 8.41 13.86 7.14
CA HIS A 383 8.27 14.75 6.01
C HIS A 383 9.39 15.77 6.12
N ILE A 384 10.33 15.69 5.18
CA ILE A 384 11.40 16.66 5.03
C ILE A 384 10.72 17.99 4.70
N SER A 385 10.49 18.80 5.73
CA SER A 385 10.06 20.18 5.56
C SER A 385 11.31 21.00 5.29
N PHE A 386 11.55 21.29 4.01
CA PHE A 386 12.61 22.18 3.60
C PHE A 386 12.31 23.58 4.15
N GLY A 387 13.14 24.04 5.07
CA GLY A 387 13.05 25.40 5.61
C GLY A 387 13.45 26.42 4.55
N SER A 388 12.86 27.61 4.58
CA SER A 388 13.35 28.75 3.80
C SER A 388 14.65 29.35 4.36
N THR A 389 15.13 28.85 5.50
CA THR A 389 16.35 29.31 6.15
C THR A 389 17.58 28.92 5.31
N PRO A 390 18.42 29.88 4.91
CA PRO A 390 19.68 29.58 4.24
C PRO A 390 20.54 28.59 5.04
N VAL A 391 21.25 27.68 4.36
CA VAL A 391 22.10 26.66 5.01
C VAL A 391 23.15 27.29 5.94
N SER A 392 23.61 28.51 5.63
CA SER A 392 24.57 29.27 6.44
C SER A 392 24.01 29.79 7.77
N GLU A 393 22.68 29.84 7.92
CA GLU A 393 21.99 30.38 9.10
C GLU A 393 21.38 29.27 9.99
N ILE A 394 21.61 28.00 9.65
CA ILE A 394 21.13 26.87 10.44
C ILE A 394 21.85 26.87 11.80
N SER A 395 21.12 26.97 12.90
CA SER A 395 21.68 26.88 14.25
C SER A 395 22.07 25.45 14.62
N ASP A 396 22.94 25.27 15.62
CA ASP A 396 23.33 23.93 16.08
C ASP A 396 22.11 23.12 16.57
N ALA A 397 21.13 23.77 17.19
CA ALA A 397 19.87 23.14 17.57
C ALA A 397 19.06 22.65 16.36
N GLN A 398 19.08 23.39 15.24
CA GLN A 398 18.46 22.94 14.00
C GLN A 398 19.23 21.79 13.35
N VAL A 399 20.57 21.76 13.47
CA VAL A 399 21.39 20.63 13.00
C VAL A 399 21.07 19.35 13.80
N GLU A 400 20.97 19.44 15.13
CA GLU A 400 20.57 18.30 15.97
C GLU A 400 19.16 17.81 15.60
N ARG A 401 18.22 18.73 15.38
CA ARG A 401 16.87 18.38 14.92
C ARG A 401 16.88 17.69 13.55
N GLN A 402 17.71 18.16 12.61
CA GLN A 402 17.91 17.49 11.32
C GLN A 402 18.51 16.10 11.51
N TYR A 403 19.48 15.95 12.41
CA TYR A 403 20.08 14.66 12.75
C TYR A 403 19.06 13.69 13.35
N GLU A 404 18.18 14.15 14.23
CA GLU A 404 17.12 13.33 14.84
C GLU A 404 16.03 12.91 13.85
N THR A 405 15.76 13.75 12.86
CA THR A 405 14.68 13.51 11.89
C THR A 405 15.14 12.82 10.61
N MET A 406 16.43 12.84 10.27
CA MET A 406 16.93 12.14 9.09
C MET A 406 16.93 10.61 9.30
N ARG A 407 16.81 9.86 8.20
CA ARG A 407 17.04 8.42 8.22
C ARG A 407 18.49 8.16 8.57
N ARG A 408 18.78 7.30 9.53
CA ARG A 408 20.14 6.93 9.94
C ARG A 408 20.11 5.66 10.79
N PRO A 409 21.25 5.06 11.14
CA PRO A 409 21.32 4.06 12.19
C PRO A 409 20.79 4.65 13.50
N ALA A 410 19.86 3.96 14.15
CA ALA A 410 19.29 4.35 15.44
C ALA A 410 20.34 4.19 16.54
N ALA A 411 20.38 5.10 17.50
CA ALA A 411 21.07 4.89 18.77
C ALA A 411 20.17 4.12 19.74
N ARG A 412 20.75 3.47 20.76
CA ARG A 412 19.99 2.90 21.88
C ARG A 412 19.04 3.92 22.53
N SER A 413 19.51 5.14 22.69
CA SER A 413 18.70 6.27 23.16
C SER A 413 17.53 6.64 22.25
N ASP A 414 17.63 6.48 20.93
CA ASP A 414 16.50 6.76 20.03
C ASP A 414 15.36 5.75 20.24
N LEU A 415 15.70 4.49 20.50
CA LEU A 415 14.71 3.46 20.86
C LEU A 415 14.06 3.76 22.22
N ALA A 416 14.87 4.19 23.19
CA ALA A 416 14.38 4.57 24.51
C ALA A 416 13.41 5.75 24.44
N VAL A 417 13.76 6.83 23.72
CA VAL A 417 12.87 7.98 23.50
C VAL A 417 11.52 7.51 22.95
N ARG A 418 11.52 6.63 21.94
CA ARG A 418 10.28 6.19 21.29
C ARG A 418 9.39 5.30 22.15
N LEU A 419 9.99 4.48 23.02
CA LEU A 419 9.25 3.60 23.90
C LEU A 419 8.77 4.32 25.17
N LEU A 420 9.50 5.36 25.61
CA LEU A 420 9.19 6.11 26.82
C LEU A 420 8.31 7.34 26.58
N GLN A 421 8.47 8.04 25.47
CA GLN A 421 7.70 9.26 25.16
C GLN A 421 6.18 9.02 25.21
N PRO A 422 5.63 7.90 24.69
CA PRO A 422 4.20 7.63 24.80
C PRO A 422 3.70 7.47 26.24
N LEU A 423 4.56 7.29 27.23
CA LEU A 423 4.13 7.16 28.63
C LEU A 423 3.75 8.51 29.25
N ILE A 424 4.31 9.61 28.75
CA ILE A 424 4.11 10.93 29.33
C ILE A 424 2.86 11.57 28.75
N ILE A 425 1.98 12.05 29.62
CA ILE A 425 0.80 12.81 29.24
C ILE A 425 1.28 14.19 28.79
N THR A 426 1.28 14.39 27.49
CA THR A 426 1.61 15.67 26.87
C THR A 426 0.33 16.35 26.42
N GLY A 427 0.18 17.64 26.76
CA GLY A 427 -0.90 18.47 26.22
C GLY A 427 -0.85 18.54 24.69
N GLU A 428 -1.99 18.80 24.05
CA GLU A 428 -2.15 18.79 22.58
C GLU A 428 -1.10 19.65 21.85
N ASP A 429 -0.67 20.77 22.45
CA ASP A 429 0.34 21.67 21.89
C ASP A 429 1.74 21.06 21.72
N ARG A 430 2.10 20.05 22.54
CA ARG A 430 3.42 19.39 22.46
C ARG A 430 3.51 18.41 21.28
N ARG A 431 2.38 17.82 20.86
CA ARG A 431 2.34 16.85 19.74
C ARG A 431 2.46 17.50 18.37
N SER A 432 1.88 18.69 18.24
CA SER A 432 1.90 19.48 17.00
C SER A 432 3.30 19.97 16.63
N ARG A 433 4.23 19.96 17.60
CA ARG A 433 5.58 20.43 17.39
C ARG A 433 6.49 19.23 17.17
N SER A 434 7.06 19.16 15.97
CA SER A 434 8.24 18.35 15.62
C SER A 434 9.50 18.73 16.43
N GLN A 435 9.35 19.21 17.65
CA GLN A 435 10.45 19.64 18.50
C GLN A 435 11.26 18.42 18.90
N ALA A 436 12.58 18.58 18.81
CA ALA A 436 13.53 17.65 19.38
C ALA A 436 13.11 17.38 20.82
N VAL A 437 13.00 16.11 21.19
CA VAL A 437 12.63 15.74 22.55
C VAL A 437 13.84 16.03 23.43
N ASP A 438 13.70 16.93 24.41
CA ASP A 438 14.73 17.10 25.42
C ASP A 438 14.84 15.80 26.23
N ARG A 439 15.97 15.11 26.07
CA ARG A 439 16.19 13.79 26.65
C ARG A 439 16.32 13.83 28.16
N GLU A 440 16.81 14.93 28.72
CA GLU A 440 16.93 15.07 30.18
C GLU A 440 15.57 15.40 30.80
N GLU A 441 14.78 16.25 30.14
CA GLU A 441 13.38 16.48 30.54
C GLU A 441 12.58 15.16 30.48
N LEU A 442 12.68 14.41 29.37
CA LEU A 442 12.02 13.12 29.25
C LEU A 442 12.48 12.13 30.32
N TYR A 443 13.78 12.11 30.65
CA TYR A 443 14.30 11.23 31.70
C TYR A 443 13.66 11.53 33.06
N GLU A 444 13.61 12.80 33.47
CA GLU A 444 13.01 13.19 34.74
C GLU A 444 11.49 12.97 34.77
N ASP A 445 10.78 13.32 33.69
CA ASP A 445 9.33 13.10 33.56
C ASP A 445 8.98 11.60 33.68
N VAL A 446 9.71 10.73 32.97
CA VAL A 446 9.48 9.28 32.98
C VAL A 446 9.88 8.67 34.31
N LYS A 447 10.95 9.16 34.94
CA LYS A 447 11.38 8.69 36.26
C LYS A 447 10.33 9.01 37.32
N ALA A 448 9.75 10.22 37.30
CA ALA A 448 8.65 10.60 38.18
C ALA A 448 7.42 9.73 37.92
N TRP A 449 6.98 9.63 36.66
CA TRP A 449 5.86 8.79 36.24
C TRP A 449 6.04 7.33 36.69
N TYR A 450 7.21 6.74 36.46
CA TYR A 450 7.49 5.36 36.87
C TYR A 450 7.46 5.20 38.39
N GLY A 451 7.93 6.19 39.15
CA GLY A 451 7.85 6.20 40.61
C GLY A 451 6.42 6.04 41.13
N GLU A 452 5.46 6.69 40.47
CA GLU A 452 4.03 6.68 40.81
C GLU A 452 3.32 5.41 40.31
N HIS A 453 3.70 4.92 39.13
CA HIS A 453 2.91 3.93 38.39
C HIS A 453 3.50 2.51 38.38
N LYS A 454 4.75 2.27 38.79
CA LYS A 454 5.43 0.95 38.73
C LYS A 454 4.70 -0.21 39.41
N GLY A 455 3.82 0.09 40.36
CA GLY A 455 3.03 -0.91 41.10
C GLY A 455 1.65 -1.19 40.49
N GLN A 456 1.23 -0.43 39.48
CA GLN A 456 -0.09 -0.57 38.86
C GLN A 456 -0.09 -1.69 37.83
N SER A 457 -1.21 -2.41 37.78
CA SER A 457 -1.50 -3.39 36.74
C SER A 457 -1.77 -2.70 35.39
N PRO A 458 -1.66 -3.42 34.26
CA PRO A 458 -2.01 -2.88 32.95
C PRO A 458 -3.45 -2.33 32.87
N VAL A 459 -4.42 -2.94 33.57
CA VAL A 459 -5.81 -2.45 33.60
C VAL A 459 -5.90 -1.11 34.33
N GLU A 460 -5.22 -0.95 35.46
CA GLU A 460 -5.15 0.33 36.19
C GLU A 460 -4.49 1.43 35.36
N LEU A 461 -3.42 1.09 34.63
CA LEU A 461 -2.74 2.02 33.72
C LEU A 461 -3.64 2.41 32.54
N ALA A 462 -4.39 1.46 31.98
CA ALA A 462 -5.34 1.78 30.92
C ALA A 462 -6.45 2.72 31.43
N ARG A 463 -6.99 2.51 32.64
CA ARG A 463 -7.95 3.44 33.26
C ARG A 463 -7.36 4.85 33.46
N PHE A 464 -6.12 4.92 33.92
CA PHE A 464 -5.37 6.16 34.04
C PHE A 464 -5.27 6.89 32.70
N TYR A 465 -4.79 6.23 31.65
CA TYR A 465 -4.65 6.84 30.32
C TYR A 465 -5.99 7.16 29.65
N LEU A 466 -7.06 6.40 29.90
CA LEU A 466 -8.39 6.72 29.40
C LEU A 466 -8.90 8.05 30.00
N THR A 467 -8.53 8.33 31.26
CA THR A 467 -8.97 9.54 31.97
C THR A 467 -8.08 10.73 31.62
N GLU A 468 -6.78 10.59 31.85
CA GLU A 468 -5.81 11.69 31.83
C GLU A 468 -5.03 11.79 30.52
N GLY A 469 -5.02 10.73 29.71
CA GLY A 469 -4.21 10.67 28.49
C GLY A 469 -4.67 11.62 27.39
N ASN A 470 -3.80 11.80 26.40
CA ASN A 470 -4.15 12.40 25.11
C ASN A 470 -4.89 11.39 24.21
N ASP A 471 -5.36 11.83 23.04
CA ASP A 471 -6.17 11.01 22.12
C ASP A 471 -5.54 9.65 21.77
N ASP A 472 -4.24 9.58 21.44
CA ASP A 472 -3.65 8.28 21.10
C ASP A 472 -3.52 7.36 22.32
N GLN A 473 -3.18 7.91 23.49
CA GLN A 473 -3.11 7.16 24.75
C GLN A 473 -4.50 6.64 25.14
N LYS A 474 -5.53 7.49 25.02
CA LYS A 474 -6.93 7.15 25.27
C LYS A 474 -7.42 6.07 24.32
N ASN A 475 -7.07 6.17 23.04
CA ASN A 475 -7.40 5.14 22.04
C ASN A 475 -6.74 3.80 22.36
N ALA A 476 -5.45 3.80 22.71
CA ALA A 476 -4.74 2.59 23.10
C ALA A 476 -5.30 1.97 24.39
N ALA A 477 -5.56 2.80 25.40
CA ALA A 477 -6.18 2.41 26.66
C ALA A 477 -7.58 1.83 26.45
N MET A 478 -8.41 2.46 25.62
CA MET A 478 -9.74 1.97 25.31
C MET A 478 -9.69 0.65 24.55
N GLN A 479 -8.80 0.49 23.56
CA GLN A 479 -8.62 -0.80 22.89
C GLN A 479 -8.23 -1.90 23.87
N TYR A 480 -7.32 -1.59 24.81
CA TYR A 480 -6.94 -2.51 25.86
C TYR A 480 -8.11 -2.86 26.79
N LEU A 481 -8.87 -1.87 27.26
CA LEU A 481 -10.03 -2.09 28.16
C LEU A 481 -11.20 -2.78 27.45
N LEU A 482 -11.40 -2.58 26.14
CA LEU A 482 -12.37 -3.33 25.35
C LEU A 482 -12.05 -4.83 25.28
N ALA A 483 -10.77 -5.16 25.32
CA ALA A 483 -10.29 -6.54 25.34
C ALA A 483 -10.34 -7.13 26.77
N GLN A 484 -9.67 -6.45 27.71
CA GLN A 484 -9.31 -6.99 29.03
C GLN A 484 -10.04 -6.35 30.21
N GLY A 485 -10.88 -5.34 29.97
CA GLY A 485 -11.60 -4.59 31.00
C GLY A 485 -12.78 -5.36 31.60
N THR A 486 -13.31 -4.84 32.70
CA THR A 486 -14.47 -5.39 33.42
C THR A 486 -15.74 -4.55 33.21
N GLY A 487 -16.84 -4.97 33.83
CA GLY A 487 -18.12 -4.24 33.79
C GLY A 487 -18.03 -2.76 34.18
N GLU A 488 -17.12 -2.43 35.11
CA GLU A 488 -16.92 -1.07 35.61
C GLU A 488 -16.25 -0.17 34.56
N ASP A 489 -15.42 -0.75 33.68
CA ASP A 489 -14.69 -0.01 32.64
C ASP A 489 -15.62 0.50 31.54
N TRP A 490 -16.76 -0.16 31.33
CA TRP A 490 -17.72 0.21 30.29
C TRP A 490 -18.27 1.62 30.49
N GLN A 491 -18.55 2.04 31.73
CA GLN A 491 -19.07 3.38 31.99
C GLN A 491 -18.05 4.47 31.63
N SER A 492 -16.77 4.24 31.94
CA SER A 492 -15.68 5.15 31.59
C SER A 492 -15.47 5.23 30.07
N ILE A 493 -15.57 4.09 29.38
CA ILE A 493 -15.50 4.02 27.91
C ILE A 493 -16.69 4.77 27.28
N GLU A 494 -17.92 4.52 27.72
CA GLU A 494 -19.11 5.19 27.21
C GLU A 494 -19.02 6.70 27.39
N LYS A 495 -18.62 7.15 28.58
CA LYS A 495 -18.40 8.57 28.86
C LYS A 495 -17.41 9.20 27.88
N HIS A 496 -16.26 8.57 27.68
CA HIS A 496 -15.24 9.07 26.77
C HIS A 496 -15.71 9.11 25.31
N LEU A 497 -16.40 8.07 24.84
CA LEU A 497 -16.95 8.00 23.49
C LEU A 497 -18.03 9.08 23.25
N LEU A 498 -18.84 9.41 24.26
CA LEU A 498 -19.84 10.50 24.17
C LEU A 498 -19.19 11.89 24.18
N GLU A 499 -18.09 12.07 24.92
CA GLU A 499 -17.32 13.31 24.95
C GLU A 499 -16.64 13.58 23.59
N THR A 500 -16.08 12.55 22.98
CA THR A 500 -15.39 12.63 21.67
C THR A 500 -16.32 12.62 20.46
N ALA A 501 -17.61 12.34 20.66
CA ALA A 501 -18.61 12.33 19.59
C ALA A 501 -18.79 13.71 18.91
N VAL A 502 -18.27 14.77 19.53
CA VAL A 502 -18.65 16.18 19.35
C VAL A 502 -17.48 17.08 18.92
N GLY A 503 -16.31 16.50 18.59
CA GLY A 503 -15.10 17.27 18.24
C GLY A 503 -14.53 16.96 16.85
N GLY A 504 -13.55 17.76 16.43
CA GLY A 504 -12.91 17.67 15.11
C GLY A 504 -12.23 16.33 14.77
N ASN A 505 -12.11 15.42 15.73
CA ASN A 505 -11.56 14.08 15.55
C ASN A 505 -12.64 12.96 15.46
N ARG A 506 -13.89 13.33 15.20
CA ARG A 506 -15.04 12.43 15.20
C ARG A 506 -14.88 11.14 14.37
N MET A 507 -14.20 11.21 13.23
CA MET A 507 -13.97 10.04 12.37
C MET A 507 -13.12 8.95 13.04
N SER A 508 -12.12 9.33 13.84
CA SER A 508 -11.31 8.33 14.56
C SER A 508 -12.12 7.67 15.68
N GLY A 509 -12.99 8.44 16.35
CA GLY A 509 -13.91 7.95 17.38
C GLY A 509 -14.91 6.91 16.86
N MET A 510 -15.41 7.05 15.62
CA MET A 510 -16.40 6.13 15.05
C MET A 510 -15.94 4.66 15.00
N ASN A 511 -14.65 4.42 14.72
CA ASN A 511 -14.10 3.06 14.74
C ASN A 511 -14.16 2.46 16.14
N LEU A 512 -13.87 3.26 17.17
CA LEU A 512 -13.85 2.81 18.56
C LEU A 512 -15.27 2.61 19.11
N VAL A 513 -16.22 3.45 18.71
CA VAL A 513 -17.65 3.25 18.96
C VAL A 513 -18.12 1.93 18.35
N THR A 514 -17.71 1.63 17.11
CA THR A 514 -18.06 0.37 16.45
C THR A 514 -17.50 -0.83 17.23
N LEU A 515 -16.23 -0.78 17.66
CA LEU A 515 -15.62 -1.84 18.45
C LEU A 515 -16.33 -2.02 19.80
N TYR A 516 -16.65 -0.93 20.49
CA TYR A 516 -17.42 -0.95 21.74
C TYR A 516 -18.79 -1.61 21.57
N VAL A 517 -19.57 -1.13 20.59
CA VAL A 517 -20.91 -1.65 20.30
C VAL A 517 -20.85 -3.11 19.87
N THR A 518 -19.83 -3.50 19.11
CA THR A 518 -19.63 -4.91 18.70
C THR A 518 -19.43 -5.81 19.92
N LYS A 519 -18.54 -5.42 20.84
CA LYS A 519 -18.22 -6.18 22.06
C LYS A 519 -19.42 -6.29 22.99
N ARG A 520 -20.18 -5.21 23.18
CA ARG A 520 -21.33 -5.15 24.11
C ARG A 520 -22.61 -5.73 23.52
N GLY A 521 -22.79 -5.69 22.20
CA GLY A 521 -24.01 -6.16 21.54
C GLY A 521 -25.25 -5.41 22.04
N ALA A 522 -26.33 -6.15 22.36
CA ALA A 522 -27.60 -5.57 22.80
C ALA A 522 -27.48 -4.67 24.05
N ASP A 523 -26.50 -4.94 24.93
CA ASP A 523 -26.27 -4.15 26.14
C ASP A 523 -25.86 -2.69 25.84
N ALA A 524 -25.35 -2.40 24.63
CA ALA A 524 -24.98 -1.04 24.22
C ALA A 524 -26.16 -0.22 23.67
N LYS A 525 -27.39 -0.76 23.66
CA LYS A 525 -28.57 -0.07 23.08
C LYS A 525 -28.82 1.30 23.69
N ALA A 526 -28.71 1.43 25.02
CA ALA A 526 -28.89 2.71 25.71
C ALA A 526 -27.79 3.72 25.31
N PHE A 527 -26.54 3.26 25.20
CA PHE A 527 -25.43 4.09 24.76
C PHE A 527 -25.58 4.54 23.30
N VAL A 528 -25.98 3.67 22.37
CA VAL A 528 -26.19 4.04 20.96
C VAL A 528 -27.23 5.15 20.82
N ALA A 529 -28.32 5.08 21.59
CA ALA A 529 -29.33 6.14 21.63
C ALA A 529 -28.77 7.48 22.14
N GLN A 530 -27.93 7.44 23.19
CA GLN A 530 -27.26 8.64 23.70
C GLN A 530 -26.26 9.20 22.69
N TYR A 531 -25.47 8.34 22.05
CA TYR A 531 -24.49 8.72 21.05
C TYR A 531 -25.16 9.38 19.83
N GLU A 532 -26.24 8.78 19.31
CA GLU A 532 -27.04 9.37 18.23
C GLU A 532 -27.59 10.76 18.61
N ALA A 533 -28.21 10.89 19.79
CA ALA A 533 -28.75 12.16 20.25
C ALA A 533 -27.65 13.24 20.39
N ARG A 534 -26.49 12.84 20.92
CA ARG A 534 -25.34 13.71 21.11
C ARG A 534 -24.77 14.22 19.78
N VAL A 535 -24.65 13.31 18.83
CA VAL A 535 -24.13 13.58 17.50
C VAL A 535 -25.09 14.43 16.65
N ARG A 536 -26.39 14.17 16.72
CA ARG A 536 -27.41 14.93 15.98
C ARG A 536 -27.70 16.30 16.59
N GLY A 537 -27.48 16.47 17.89
CA GLY A 537 -27.70 17.74 18.60
C GLY A 537 -26.68 18.84 18.31
N GLN A 538 -25.69 18.59 17.44
CA GLN A 538 -24.71 19.59 17.05
C GLN A 538 -24.93 20.09 15.61
N GLU A 539 -25.37 21.32 15.50
CA GLU A 539 -25.40 22.04 14.23
C GLU A 539 -24.07 22.79 14.00
N GLY A 540 -23.30 22.37 12.99
CA GLY A 540 -22.56 23.31 12.13
C GLY A 540 -21.19 23.86 12.55
N SER A 541 -20.32 23.14 13.29
CA SER A 541 -18.98 23.69 13.64
C SER A 541 -17.75 23.08 12.97
N ASP A 542 -17.83 21.92 12.31
CA ASP A 542 -16.64 21.27 11.76
C ASP A 542 -16.49 21.47 10.25
N ARG A 543 -15.53 22.35 9.89
CA ARG A 543 -15.02 22.50 8.52
C ARG A 543 -14.21 21.26 8.12
N ASN A 544 -14.90 20.16 7.80
CA ASN A 544 -14.26 18.94 7.29
C ASN A 544 -13.99 19.00 5.79
N MET A 545 -13.11 18.12 5.31
CA MET A 545 -12.76 17.95 3.89
C MET A 545 -13.91 17.46 2.99
N PHE A 546 -15.01 17.00 3.60
CA PHE A 546 -16.20 16.53 2.89
C PHE A 546 -17.29 17.61 2.91
N SER A 547 -18.14 17.61 1.89
CA SER A 547 -19.35 18.44 1.95
C SER A 547 -20.23 18.01 3.13
N ASP A 548 -20.94 18.96 3.75
CA ASP A 548 -21.84 18.68 4.88
C ASP A 548 -22.87 17.60 4.53
N GLU A 549 -23.30 17.52 3.26
CA GLU A 549 -24.23 16.52 2.76
C GLU A 549 -23.63 15.10 2.72
N GLU A 550 -22.41 14.94 2.21
CA GLU A 550 -21.73 13.63 2.16
C GLU A 550 -21.42 13.12 3.57
N MET A 551 -20.95 14.01 4.43
CA MET A 551 -20.70 13.70 5.83
C MET A 551 -22.00 13.32 6.57
N GLY A 552 -23.10 14.02 6.29
CA GLY A 552 -24.43 13.68 6.79
C GLY A 552 -24.87 12.27 6.37
N LYS A 553 -24.74 11.92 5.07
CA LYS A 553 -25.08 10.58 4.56
C LYS A 553 -24.22 9.48 5.19
N TYR A 554 -22.92 9.72 5.29
CA TYR A 554 -22.00 8.77 5.92
C TYR A 554 -22.35 8.56 7.38
N LEU A 555 -22.66 9.64 8.11
CA LEU A 555 -23.08 9.56 9.49
C LEU A 555 -24.38 8.77 9.66
N GLU A 556 -25.40 9.07 8.86
CA GLU A 556 -26.68 8.37 8.97
C GLU A 556 -26.51 6.87 8.75
N ARG A 557 -25.70 6.48 7.76
CA ARG A 557 -25.33 5.06 7.55
C ARG A 557 -24.57 4.49 8.76
N PHE A 558 -23.64 5.25 9.32
CA PHE A 558 -22.89 4.82 10.50
C PHE A 558 -23.80 4.57 11.71
N LEU A 559 -24.71 5.51 12.02
CA LEU A 559 -25.66 5.39 13.13
C LEU A 559 -26.64 4.22 12.92
N GLU A 560 -27.12 4.03 11.69
CA GLU A 560 -27.96 2.87 11.37
C GLU A 560 -27.20 1.56 11.59
N ASN A 561 -25.92 1.48 11.18
CA ASN A 561 -25.09 0.31 11.44
C ASN A 561 -24.94 0.03 12.94
N LEU A 562 -24.77 1.06 13.79
CA LEU A 562 -24.74 0.86 15.24
C LEU A 562 -26.06 0.33 15.79
N LYS A 563 -27.21 0.83 15.31
CA LYS A 563 -28.54 0.33 15.69
C LYS A 563 -28.73 -1.14 15.32
N GLN A 564 -28.25 -1.52 14.14
CA GLN A 564 -28.30 -2.91 13.69
C GLN A 564 -27.37 -3.82 14.49
N LEU A 565 -26.31 -3.31 15.11
CA LEU A 565 -25.41 -4.10 15.97
C LEU A 565 -25.94 -4.35 17.38
N VAL A 566 -26.79 -3.44 17.88
CA VAL A 566 -27.46 -3.58 19.18
C VAL A 566 -28.85 -4.20 19.07
N SER A 567 -29.31 -4.56 17.87
CA SER A 567 -30.61 -5.22 17.71
C SER A 567 -30.53 -6.67 18.17
N GLU A 568 -31.57 -7.12 18.87
CA GLU A 568 -31.76 -8.52 19.33
C GLU A 568 -32.16 -9.47 18.20
N GLU A 569 -32.28 -8.96 16.98
CA GLU A 569 -32.48 -9.76 15.77
C GLU A 569 -31.42 -10.86 15.69
N SER A 570 -31.82 -12.09 15.42
CA SER A 570 -30.88 -13.20 15.23
C SER A 570 -30.09 -13.04 13.92
N LEU A 571 -28.95 -13.75 13.78
CA LEU A 571 -28.23 -13.79 12.51
C LEU A 571 -29.13 -14.29 11.37
N GLU A 572 -29.97 -15.31 11.62
CA GLU A 572 -30.87 -15.87 10.62
C GLU A 572 -31.94 -14.87 10.17
N GLU A 573 -32.59 -14.16 11.09
CA GLU A 573 -33.59 -13.13 10.74
C GLU A 573 -32.97 -11.98 9.94
N PHE A 574 -31.78 -11.56 10.33
CA PHE A 574 -31.03 -10.51 9.63
C PHE A 574 -30.70 -10.94 8.21
N LEU A 575 -30.19 -12.17 8.05
CA LEU A 575 -29.84 -12.74 6.75
C LEU A 575 -31.07 -13.01 5.88
N ASP A 576 -32.20 -13.42 6.46
CA ASP A 576 -33.47 -13.57 5.73
C ASP A 576 -33.97 -12.21 5.20
N GLN A 577 -33.73 -11.10 5.91
CA GLN A 577 -34.00 -9.75 5.41
C GLN A 577 -33.08 -9.36 4.24
N VAL A 578 -31.79 -9.68 4.34
CA VAL A 578 -30.83 -9.48 3.24
C VAL A 578 -31.22 -10.31 2.01
N ALA A 579 -31.54 -11.60 2.20
CA ALA A 579 -31.98 -12.53 1.16
C ALA A 579 -33.25 -12.06 0.43
N SER A 580 -34.17 -11.43 1.16
CA SER A 580 -35.40 -10.85 0.61
C SER A 580 -35.22 -9.49 -0.06
N GLY A 581 -34.01 -8.91 -0.05
CA GLY A 581 -33.73 -7.57 -0.58
C GLY A 581 -34.25 -6.42 0.29
N ARG A 582 -34.82 -6.70 1.46
CA ARG A 582 -35.26 -5.67 2.43
C ARG A 582 -34.09 -4.88 3.03
N LYS A 583 -32.91 -5.49 3.05
CA LYS A 583 -31.65 -4.92 3.56
C LYS A 583 -30.57 -5.05 2.48
N ASN A 584 -29.80 -3.97 2.25
CA ASN A 584 -28.73 -3.96 1.26
C ASN A 584 -27.43 -4.56 1.83
N THR A 585 -26.95 -5.65 1.23
CA THR A 585 -25.73 -6.34 1.66
C THR A 585 -24.49 -5.44 1.68
N ALA A 586 -24.34 -4.54 0.70
CA ALA A 586 -23.16 -3.69 0.58
C ALA A 586 -23.06 -2.68 1.74
N GLU A 587 -24.20 -2.13 2.15
CA GLU A 587 -24.28 -1.14 3.24
C GLU A 587 -24.08 -1.78 4.62
N LEU A 588 -24.36 -3.08 4.72
CA LEU A 588 -24.41 -3.82 5.97
C LEU A 588 -23.29 -4.86 6.12
N SER A 589 -22.34 -4.89 5.19
CA SER A 589 -21.26 -5.88 5.19
C SER A 589 -20.51 -5.91 6.53
N SER A 590 -20.17 -4.76 7.11
CA SER A 590 -19.51 -4.67 8.43
C SER A 590 -20.37 -5.26 9.56
N VAL A 591 -21.67 -4.97 9.58
CA VAL A 591 -22.61 -5.47 10.58
C VAL A 591 -22.76 -6.99 10.46
N LEU A 592 -22.89 -7.49 9.24
CA LEU A 592 -23.01 -8.91 8.98
C LEU A 592 -21.74 -9.65 9.44
N TRP A 593 -20.55 -9.11 9.17
CA TRP A 593 -19.30 -9.71 9.65
C TRP A 593 -19.24 -9.82 11.17
N GLN A 594 -19.67 -8.79 11.87
CA GLN A 594 -19.65 -8.77 13.34
C GLN A 594 -20.67 -9.74 13.94
N ARG A 595 -21.82 -9.93 13.28
CA ARG A 595 -22.79 -10.96 13.67
C ARG A 595 -22.24 -12.36 13.41
N LEU A 596 -21.66 -12.59 12.23
CA LEU A 596 -21.03 -13.87 11.88
C LEU A 596 -19.90 -14.26 12.85
N SER A 597 -19.10 -13.28 13.32
CA SER A 597 -18.00 -13.58 14.24
C SER A 597 -18.45 -14.05 15.62
N LYS A 598 -19.70 -13.77 16.03
CA LYS A 598 -20.26 -14.19 17.33
C LYS A 598 -20.76 -15.63 17.34
N GLU A 599 -21.10 -16.16 16.17
CA GLU A 599 -21.56 -17.54 16.02
C GLU A 599 -20.37 -18.51 15.95
N LYS A 600 -20.60 -19.79 16.28
CA LYS A 600 -19.60 -20.83 15.99
C LYS A 600 -19.43 -20.95 14.47
N PRO A 601 -18.20 -21.19 13.95
CA PRO A 601 -17.97 -21.17 12.51
C PRO A 601 -18.85 -22.14 11.70
N GLY A 602 -19.12 -23.34 12.22
CA GLY A 602 -20.07 -24.28 11.60
C GLY A 602 -21.51 -23.77 11.62
N GLU A 603 -21.98 -23.25 12.75
CA GLU A 603 -23.33 -22.68 12.87
C GLU A 603 -23.53 -21.48 11.92
N ALA A 604 -22.58 -20.53 11.88
CA ALA A 604 -22.58 -19.41 10.93
C ALA A 604 -22.57 -19.87 9.47
N LEU A 605 -21.74 -20.86 9.13
CA LEU A 605 -21.71 -21.41 7.78
C LEU A 605 -23.07 -22.01 7.41
N GLY A 606 -23.69 -22.80 8.29
CA GLY A 606 -25.01 -23.37 8.07
C GLY A 606 -26.08 -22.30 7.79
N VAL A 607 -26.11 -21.22 8.58
CA VAL A 607 -27.06 -20.11 8.37
C VAL A 607 -26.80 -19.39 7.04
N LEU A 608 -25.53 -19.13 6.70
CA LEU A 608 -25.18 -18.51 5.41
C LEU A 608 -25.63 -19.38 4.23
N LEU A 609 -25.34 -20.68 4.24
CA LEU A 609 -25.73 -21.58 3.14
C LEU A 609 -27.26 -21.71 3.01
N LYS A 610 -27.97 -21.78 4.13
CA LYS A 610 -29.45 -21.75 4.14
C LYS A 610 -29.97 -20.43 3.55
N THR A 611 -29.30 -19.32 3.81
CA THR A 611 -29.69 -18.01 3.30
C THR A 611 -29.39 -17.89 1.80
N VAL A 612 -28.23 -18.36 1.35
CA VAL A 612 -27.83 -18.37 -0.07
C VAL A 612 -28.87 -19.10 -0.93
N SER A 613 -29.40 -20.24 -0.44
CA SER A 613 -30.44 -20.99 -1.17
C SER A 613 -31.82 -20.33 -1.17
N LYS A 614 -32.13 -19.48 -0.18
CA LYS A 614 -33.39 -18.72 -0.10
C LYS A 614 -33.35 -17.36 -0.80
N ALA A 615 -32.17 -16.76 -0.95
CA ALA A 615 -32.02 -15.42 -1.53
C ALA A 615 -32.67 -15.36 -2.90
N GLN A 616 -33.45 -14.31 -3.19
CA GLN A 616 -34.13 -14.20 -4.49
C GLN A 616 -33.18 -13.69 -5.58
N ASP A 617 -32.33 -12.73 -5.22
CA ASP A 617 -31.31 -12.16 -6.09
C ASP A 617 -30.03 -13.02 -6.09
N ALA A 618 -29.63 -13.49 -7.28
CA ALA A 618 -28.41 -14.26 -7.48
C ALA A 618 -27.14 -13.49 -7.07
N ARG A 619 -27.15 -12.16 -7.17
CA ARG A 619 -26.05 -11.30 -6.71
C ARG A 619 -25.91 -11.38 -5.20
N VAL A 620 -27.01 -11.19 -4.46
CA VAL A 620 -27.02 -11.29 -2.99
C VAL A 620 -26.56 -12.68 -2.56
N ALA A 621 -27.08 -13.74 -3.21
CA ALA A 621 -26.65 -15.12 -2.97
C ALA A 621 -25.14 -15.30 -3.18
N THR A 622 -24.58 -14.72 -4.25
CA THR A 622 -23.14 -14.77 -4.55
C THR A 622 -22.30 -14.01 -3.53
N GLU A 623 -22.73 -12.81 -3.13
CA GLU A 623 -22.04 -12.01 -2.11
C GLU A 623 -21.98 -12.75 -0.77
N LEU A 624 -23.11 -13.30 -0.31
CA LEU A 624 -23.19 -14.12 0.91
C LEU A 624 -22.33 -15.39 0.82
N LEU A 625 -22.34 -16.05 -0.34
CA LEU A 625 -21.49 -17.21 -0.59
C LEU A 625 -20.00 -16.84 -0.55
N GLY A 626 -19.61 -15.70 -1.14
CA GLY A 626 -18.24 -15.18 -1.05
C GLY A 626 -17.82 -14.88 0.39
N MET A 627 -18.76 -14.52 1.27
CA MET A 627 -18.47 -14.29 2.69
C MET A 627 -18.03 -15.58 3.41
N THR A 628 -18.61 -16.73 3.07
CA THR A 628 -18.21 -18.01 3.68
C THR A 628 -16.72 -18.28 3.48
N MET A 629 -16.16 -17.89 2.32
CA MET A 629 -14.76 -18.08 1.97
C MET A 629 -13.78 -17.25 2.84
N LEU A 630 -14.23 -16.14 3.43
CA LEU A 630 -13.40 -15.37 4.35
C LEU A 630 -13.39 -15.96 5.77
N MET A 631 -14.40 -16.76 6.12
CA MET A 631 -14.45 -17.44 7.42
C MET A 631 -13.35 -18.49 7.58
N SER A 632 -12.85 -19.07 6.48
CA SER A 632 -11.72 -20.02 6.54
C SER A 632 -10.37 -19.35 6.77
N ARG A 633 -10.28 -18.01 6.72
CA ARG A 633 -9.00 -17.31 6.92
C ARG A 633 -8.78 -17.08 8.43
N PRO A 634 -7.80 -17.76 9.07
CA PRO A 634 -7.57 -17.62 10.51
C PRO A 634 -7.23 -16.18 10.90
N SER A 635 -6.52 -15.46 10.03
CA SER A 635 -6.15 -14.04 10.22
C SER A 635 -7.33 -13.07 10.12
N PHE A 636 -8.38 -13.46 9.40
CA PHE A 636 -9.61 -12.67 9.31
C PHE A 636 -10.45 -12.89 10.56
N MET A 637 -10.67 -14.15 10.96
CA MET A 637 -11.43 -14.47 12.18
C MET A 637 -10.77 -13.93 13.45
N ARG A 638 -9.43 -14.02 13.55
CA ARG A 638 -8.66 -13.45 14.67
C ARG A 638 -8.81 -11.93 14.78
N ARG A 639 -8.91 -11.24 13.65
CA ARG A 639 -9.14 -9.78 13.64
C ARG A 639 -10.54 -9.40 14.13
N MET A 640 -11.53 -10.26 13.89
CA MET A 640 -12.94 -9.95 14.16
C MET A 640 -13.37 -10.29 15.58
N ARG A 641 -12.90 -11.41 16.15
CA ARG A 641 -13.32 -11.86 17.50
C ARG A 641 -12.64 -11.12 18.66
N GLY A 642 -11.73 -10.21 18.34
CA GLY A 642 -10.83 -9.67 19.34
C GLY A 642 -9.77 -10.71 19.71
N SER A 643 -8.73 -10.23 20.36
CA SER A 643 -7.50 -10.95 20.61
C SER A 643 -7.51 -11.93 21.78
N ASP A 644 -8.61 -11.97 22.54
CA ASP A 644 -8.66 -12.64 23.85
C ASP A 644 -9.13 -14.10 23.77
N GLU A 645 -9.58 -14.55 22.60
CA GLU A 645 -9.87 -15.97 22.40
C GLU A 645 -8.56 -16.75 22.25
N GLU A 646 -8.46 -17.87 22.98
CA GLU A 646 -7.35 -18.83 22.87
C GLU A 646 -6.97 -19.03 21.40
N PRO A 647 -5.67 -19.20 21.06
CA PRO A 647 -5.23 -19.42 19.70
C PRO A 647 -6.11 -20.50 19.09
N MET A 648 -7.04 -20.08 18.21
CA MET A 648 -8.03 -21.01 17.69
C MET A 648 -7.25 -22.14 17.05
N GLU A 649 -7.42 -23.34 17.60
CA GLU A 649 -7.12 -24.56 16.87
C GLU A 649 -7.76 -24.38 15.50
N GLU A 650 -6.97 -24.58 14.45
CA GLU A 650 -7.39 -24.40 13.07
C GLU A 650 -8.79 -24.99 12.91
N VAL A 651 -9.79 -24.11 12.78
CA VAL A 651 -11.20 -24.54 12.84
C VAL A 651 -11.47 -25.33 11.58
N LYS A 652 -11.37 -26.65 11.68
CA LYS A 652 -11.71 -27.56 10.60
C LYS A 652 -13.21 -27.63 10.51
N LEU A 653 -13.75 -26.90 9.54
CA LEU A 653 -15.14 -27.03 9.14
C LEU A 653 -15.34 -28.44 8.57
N ASP A 654 -16.36 -29.14 9.06
CA ASP A 654 -16.73 -30.46 8.54
C ASP A 654 -17.75 -30.29 7.42
N ILE A 655 -17.39 -30.70 6.21
CA ILE A 655 -18.27 -30.62 5.03
C ILE A 655 -19.54 -31.46 5.21
N ALA A 656 -19.48 -32.55 5.97
CA ALA A 656 -20.61 -33.45 6.18
C ALA A 656 -21.77 -32.77 6.93
N GLN A 657 -21.48 -31.81 7.82
CA GLN A 657 -22.49 -31.09 8.60
C GLN A 657 -23.45 -30.27 7.74
N HIS A 658 -23.03 -29.84 6.55
CA HIS A 658 -23.82 -28.99 5.66
C HIS A 658 -23.91 -29.53 4.23
N ALA A 659 -23.67 -30.83 4.03
CA ALA A 659 -23.60 -31.43 2.70
C ALA A 659 -24.88 -31.23 1.88
N ASP A 660 -26.06 -31.34 2.51
CA ASP A 660 -27.34 -31.17 1.82
C ASP A 660 -27.58 -29.73 1.35
N LEU A 661 -27.20 -28.74 2.15
CA LEU A 661 -27.27 -27.33 1.75
C LEU A 661 -26.32 -27.03 0.58
N TRP A 662 -25.11 -27.59 0.63
CA TRP A 662 -24.16 -27.50 -0.48
C TRP A 662 -24.70 -28.12 -1.76
N ARG A 663 -25.34 -29.29 -1.69
CA ARG A 663 -25.96 -29.93 -2.86
C ARG A 663 -27.07 -29.04 -3.47
N VAL A 664 -27.89 -28.40 -2.63
CA VAL A 664 -28.91 -27.45 -3.09
C VAL A 664 -28.28 -26.28 -3.84
N ILE A 665 -27.22 -25.67 -3.30
CA ILE A 665 -26.55 -24.52 -3.94
C ILE A 665 -25.79 -24.94 -5.20
N LEU A 666 -25.15 -26.12 -5.21
CA LEU A 666 -24.47 -26.65 -6.40
C LEU A 666 -25.43 -26.88 -7.56
N ALA A 667 -26.68 -27.26 -7.28
CA ALA A 667 -27.73 -27.42 -8.27
C ALA A 667 -28.33 -26.08 -8.75
N ASP A 668 -27.95 -24.95 -8.14
CA ASP A 668 -28.48 -23.64 -8.45
C ASP A 668 -27.88 -23.07 -9.75
N SER A 669 -28.72 -22.97 -10.78
CA SER A 669 -28.37 -22.52 -12.12
C SER A 669 -28.58 -21.02 -12.35
N ARG A 670 -28.96 -20.25 -11.32
CA ARG A 670 -29.10 -18.80 -11.45
C ARG A 670 -27.76 -18.18 -11.82
N VAL A 671 -27.75 -17.38 -12.88
CA VAL A 671 -26.55 -16.72 -13.37
C VAL A 671 -26.15 -15.59 -12.42
N SER A 672 -24.93 -15.66 -11.91
CA SER A 672 -24.34 -14.60 -11.10
C SER A 672 -23.80 -13.48 -11.98
N VAL A 673 -24.08 -12.24 -11.60
CA VAL A 673 -23.64 -11.04 -12.33
C VAL A 673 -22.13 -10.77 -12.13
N ASP A 674 -21.57 -11.22 -11.00
CA ASP A 674 -20.19 -10.96 -10.56
C ASP A 674 -19.57 -12.19 -9.84
N GLY A 675 -19.95 -13.40 -10.25
CA GLY A 675 -19.52 -14.65 -9.63
C GLY A 675 -18.00 -14.88 -9.68
N ILE A 676 -17.51 -15.68 -8.72
CA ILE A 676 -16.08 -16.08 -8.63
C ILE A 676 -15.61 -16.79 -9.91
N GLY A 677 -16.53 -17.42 -10.66
CA GLY A 677 -16.28 -18.08 -11.94
C GLY A 677 -16.28 -17.17 -13.18
N GLY A 678 -16.42 -15.85 -13.02
CA GLY A 678 -16.48 -14.89 -14.12
C GLY A 678 -17.88 -14.69 -14.71
N VAL A 679 -17.95 -13.90 -15.79
CA VAL A 679 -19.22 -13.48 -16.41
C VAL A 679 -19.98 -14.68 -16.96
N GLY A 680 -21.23 -14.84 -16.51
CA GLY A 680 -22.10 -15.94 -16.93
C GLY A 680 -21.98 -17.21 -16.10
N SER A 681 -21.14 -17.21 -15.04
CA SER A 681 -21.10 -18.31 -14.08
C SER A 681 -22.41 -18.41 -13.28
N THR A 682 -22.81 -19.63 -12.94
CA THR A 682 -23.97 -19.88 -12.07
C THR A 682 -23.58 -19.78 -10.60
N LEU A 683 -24.58 -19.71 -9.72
CA LEU A 683 -24.34 -19.80 -8.28
C LEU A 683 -23.72 -21.15 -7.91
N GLY A 684 -24.12 -22.24 -8.54
CA GLY A 684 -23.51 -23.56 -8.37
C GLY A 684 -22.03 -23.59 -8.77
N ASP A 685 -21.63 -22.86 -9.82
CA ASP A 685 -20.22 -22.73 -10.19
C ASP A 685 -19.45 -21.95 -9.13
N SER A 686 -20.02 -20.88 -8.57
CA SER A 686 -19.39 -20.14 -7.46
C SER A 686 -19.25 -21.02 -6.21
N ALA A 687 -20.25 -21.84 -5.90
CA ALA A 687 -20.24 -22.72 -4.73
C ALA A 687 -19.16 -23.79 -4.84
N THR A 688 -18.95 -24.30 -6.05
CA THR A 688 -17.87 -25.22 -6.38
C THR A 688 -16.50 -24.65 -5.95
N TYR A 689 -16.19 -23.40 -6.29
CA TYR A 689 -14.93 -22.76 -5.89
C TYR A 689 -14.82 -22.58 -4.38
N VAL A 690 -15.92 -22.18 -3.74
CA VAL A 690 -15.94 -21.98 -2.28
C VAL A 690 -15.73 -23.29 -1.53
N ILE A 691 -16.35 -24.40 -1.96
CA ILE A 691 -16.13 -25.72 -1.37
C ILE A 691 -14.64 -26.10 -1.42
N GLU A 692 -14.00 -25.97 -2.58
CA GLU A 692 -12.56 -26.29 -2.68
C GLU A 692 -11.69 -25.32 -1.88
N ALA A 693 -12.08 -24.04 -1.74
CA ALA A 693 -11.36 -23.07 -0.93
C ALA A 693 -11.51 -23.33 0.59
N LEU A 694 -12.65 -23.87 1.03
CA LEU A 694 -12.92 -24.17 2.45
C LEU A 694 -12.35 -25.53 2.87
N TYR A 695 -12.46 -26.54 2.01
CA TYR A 695 -12.21 -27.95 2.37
C TYR A 695 -11.04 -28.59 1.62
N GLY A 696 -10.42 -27.89 0.67
CA GLY A 696 -9.26 -28.39 -0.05
C GLY A 696 -7.97 -28.37 0.78
N GLN A 697 -7.08 -29.34 0.57
CA GLN A 697 -5.78 -29.37 1.25
C GLN A 697 -4.76 -28.36 0.71
N GLN A 698 -4.98 -27.87 -0.52
CA GLN A 698 -4.07 -26.94 -1.18
C GLN A 698 -4.63 -25.52 -1.11
N ASP A 699 -3.74 -24.55 -0.93
CA ASP A 699 -4.10 -23.14 -1.01
C ASP A 699 -4.60 -22.83 -2.43
N MET A 700 -5.91 -22.87 -2.60
CA MET A 700 -6.61 -22.52 -3.84
C MET A 700 -6.18 -21.15 -4.36
N PHE A 701 -5.75 -20.22 -3.50
CA PHE A 701 -5.25 -18.92 -3.93
C PHE A 701 -3.91 -19.02 -4.67
N SER A 702 -3.04 -19.95 -4.28
CA SER A 702 -1.76 -20.19 -4.96
C SER A 702 -1.93 -20.76 -6.37
N ARG A 703 -3.00 -21.52 -6.61
CA ARG A 703 -3.38 -22.07 -7.92
C ARG A 703 -4.49 -21.28 -8.62
N GLY A 704 -4.92 -20.17 -8.03
CA GLY A 704 -6.01 -19.34 -8.55
C GLY A 704 -5.73 -18.88 -9.99
N SER A 705 -4.47 -18.63 -10.32
CA SER A 705 -4.06 -18.29 -11.69
C SER A 705 -4.35 -19.42 -12.69
N SER A 706 -4.01 -20.66 -12.37
CA SER A 706 -4.27 -21.82 -13.25
C SER A 706 -5.76 -22.05 -13.48
N PHE A 707 -6.60 -21.84 -12.47
CA PHE A 707 -8.06 -21.94 -12.64
C PHE A 707 -8.64 -20.78 -13.45
N GLN A 708 -8.13 -19.56 -13.25
CA GLN A 708 -8.49 -18.42 -14.08
C GLN A 708 -8.06 -18.63 -15.53
N GLU A 709 -6.90 -19.25 -15.76
CA GLU A 709 -6.43 -19.64 -17.10
C GLU A 709 -7.32 -20.71 -17.73
N LEU A 710 -7.81 -21.69 -16.98
CA LEU A 710 -8.69 -22.73 -17.52
C LEU A 710 -10.13 -22.27 -17.75
N GLY A 711 -10.58 -21.21 -17.05
CA GLY A 711 -11.93 -20.67 -17.18
C GLY A 711 -13.00 -21.73 -16.93
N ALA A 712 -14.01 -21.80 -17.81
CA ALA A 712 -15.12 -22.75 -17.70
C ALA A 712 -14.68 -24.23 -17.70
N LEU A 713 -13.53 -24.56 -18.29
CA LEU A 713 -13.02 -25.94 -18.32
C LEU A 713 -12.59 -26.43 -16.93
N ALA A 714 -12.13 -25.53 -16.08
CA ALA A 714 -11.90 -25.86 -14.67
C ALA A 714 -13.22 -26.07 -13.92
N GLY A 715 -14.30 -25.38 -14.32
CA GLY A 715 -15.61 -25.47 -13.68
C GLY A 715 -16.12 -26.91 -13.54
N ASP A 716 -16.13 -27.68 -14.63
CA ASP A 716 -16.60 -29.08 -14.61
C ASP A 716 -15.74 -30.01 -13.75
N LEU A 717 -14.43 -29.82 -13.77
CA LEU A 717 -13.52 -30.58 -12.90
C LEU A 717 -13.77 -30.24 -11.45
N MET A 718 -13.83 -28.95 -11.13
CA MET A 718 -14.02 -28.47 -9.77
C MET A 718 -15.38 -28.93 -9.25
N ARG A 719 -16.42 -28.94 -10.08
CA ARG A 719 -17.77 -29.41 -9.72
C ARG A 719 -17.72 -30.89 -9.31
N ARG A 720 -17.09 -31.73 -10.14
CA ARG A 720 -16.89 -33.15 -9.82
C ARG A 720 -16.08 -33.37 -8.55
N ARG A 721 -15.07 -32.53 -8.28
CA ARG A 721 -14.30 -32.58 -7.03
C ARG A 721 -15.17 -32.19 -5.83
N ALA A 722 -15.93 -31.10 -5.93
CA ALA A 722 -16.84 -30.64 -4.88
C ALA A 722 -17.91 -31.70 -4.57
N GLU A 723 -18.54 -32.29 -5.58
CA GLU A 723 -19.49 -33.40 -5.45
C GLU A 723 -18.85 -34.62 -4.77
N ALA A 724 -17.66 -35.03 -5.22
CA ALA A 724 -16.91 -36.12 -4.61
C ALA A 724 -16.59 -35.88 -3.13
N ARG A 725 -16.24 -34.64 -2.73
CA ARG A 725 -16.05 -34.29 -1.32
C ARG A 725 -17.34 -34.36 -0.52
N LEU A 726 -18.46 -33.91 -1.08
CA LEU A 726 -19.77 -33.99 -0.43
C LEU A 726 -20.21 -35.46 -0.22
N ASP A 727 -19.69 -36.38 -1.02
CA ASP A 727 -19.86 -37.82 -0.86
C ASP A 727 -18.83 -38.46 0.10
N GLY A 728 -18.03 -37.63 0.79
CA GLY A 728 -17.07 -38.06 1.81
C GLY A 728 -15.76 -38.61 1.27
N LYS A 729 -15.47 -38.46 -0.04
CA LYS A 729 -14.22 -38.95 -0.64
C LYS A 729 -13.01 -38.13 -0.16
N GLY A 730 -11.93 -38.83 0.18
CA GLY A 730 -10.67 -38.20 0.59
C GLY A 730 -9.91 -37.63 -0.60
N GLU A 731 -8.90 -36.78 -0.34
CA GLU A 731 -8.12 -36.09 -1.39
C GLU A 731 -7.53 -37.05 -2.45
N ALA A 732 -7.12 -38.25 -2.06
CA ALA A 732 -6.57 -39.27 -2.95
C ALA A 732 -7.59 -39.87 -3.94
N GLU A 733 -8.89 -39.74 -3.65
CA GLU A 733 -9.99 -40.25 -4.47
C GLU A 733 -10.62 -39.15 -5.34
N LEU A 734 -10.21 -37.90 -5.15
CA LEU A 734 -10.73 -36.77 -5.93
C LEU A 734 -10.05 -36.72 -7.31
N PRO A 735 -10.77 -36.28 -8.37
CA PRO A 735 -10.16 -35.99 -9.66
C PRO A 735 -8.94 -35.07 -9.51
N ALA A 736 -7.77 -35.47 -9.99
CA ALA A 736 -6.55 -34.68 -9.82
C ALA A 736 -6.69 -33.26 -10.39
N LEU A 737 -6.20 -32.27 -9.64
CA LEU A 737 -6.11 -30.90 -10.15
C LEU A 737 -5.06 -30.82 -11.26
N PRO A 738 -5.35 -30.06 -12.34
CA PRO A 738 -4.44 -30.00 -13.45
C PRO A 738 -3.16 -29.27 -13.06
N SER A 739 -2.05 -29.73 -13.62
CA SER A 739 -0.73 -29.14 -13.45
C SER A 739 0.04 -29.24 -14.75
N ALA A 740 0.60 -28.12 -15.19
CA ALA A 740 1.50 -28.12 -16.34
C ALA A 740 2.70 -29.05 -16.10
N GLU A 741 3.15 -29.21 -14.84
CA GLU A 741 4.29 -30.08 -14.47
C GLU A 741 4.07 -31.56 -14.81
N ASN A 742 2.81 -31.99 -14.96
CA ASN A 742 2.49 -33.36 -15.36
C ASN A 742 2.81 -33.64 -16.84
N VAL A 743 3.09 -32.61 -17.65
CA VAL A 743 3.39 -32.73 -19.08
C VAL A 743 4.89 -32.80 -19.31
N THR A 744 5.34 -33.88 -19.96
CA THR A 744 6.76 -34.14 -20.25
C THR A 744 7.36 -33.08 -21.18
N ALA A 745 8.68 -32.89 -21.10
CA ALA A 745 9.38 -31.90 -21.92
C ALA A 745 9.25 -32.18 -23.43
N GLU A 746 9.21 -33.45 -23.83
CA GLU A 746 9.00 -33.89 -25.21
C GLU A 746 7.61 -33.49 -25.69
N ARG A 747 6.57 -33.76 -24.88
CA ARG A 747 5.19 -33.41 -25.22
C ARG A 747 4.99 -31.90 -25.28
N ARG A 748 5.64 -31.16 -24.38
CA ARG A 748 5.68 -29.69 -24.41
C ARG A 748 6.23 -29.18 -25.76
N LYS A 749 7.35 -29.71 -26.25
CA LYS A 749 7.91 -29.33 -27.56
C LYS A 749 6.95 -29.65 -28.71
N GLU A 750 6.27 -30.79 -28.65
CA GLU A 750 5.28 -31.18 -29.66
C GLU A 750 4.09 -30.21 -29.70
N ILE A 751 3.53 -29.86 -28.54
CA ILE A 751 2.44 -28.88 -28.42
C ILE A 751 2.85 -27.52 -29.01
N ALA A 752 4.05 -27.05 -28.67
CA ALA A 752 4.58 -25.79 -29.21
C ALA A 752 4.70 -25.83 -30.75
N ALA A 753 5.17 -26.95 -31.32
CA ALA A 753 5.28 -27.12 -32.76
C ALA A 753 3.91 -27.15 -33.44
N ILE A 754 2.96 -27.94 -32.92
CA ILE A 754 1.57 -28.02 -33.42
C ILE A 754 0.93 -26.63 -33.46
N LEU A 755 1.09 -25.85 -32.40
CA LEU A 755 0.51 -24.52 -32.29
C LEU A 755 1.24 -23.47 -33.12
N ALA A 756 2.56 -23.58 -33.30
CA ALA A 756 3.35 -22.67 -34.12
C ALA A 756 3.04 -22.81 -35.62
N GLU A 757 2.61 -23.99 -36.07
CA GLU A 757 2.24 -24.30 -37.45
C GLU A 757 0.74 -24.10 -37.74
N ALA A 758 -0.11 -24.00 -36.71
CA ALA A 758 -1.55 -23.86 -36.86
C ALA A 758 -1.94 -22.47 -37.37
N ALA A 759 -2.84 -22.42 -38.36
CA ALA A 759 -3.52 -21.19 -38.74
C ALA A 759 -4.41 -20.67 -37.59
N PRO A 760 -4.60 -19.34 -37.43
CA PRO A 760 -5.32 -18.77 -36.29
C PRO A 760 -6.75 -19.32 -36.06
N ASP A 761 -7.44 -19.69 -37.13
CA ASP A 761 -8.78 -20.29 -37.11
C ASP A 761 -8.75 -21.78 -36.72
N ALA A 762 -7.64 -22.48 -36.94
CA ALA A 762 -7.42 -23.88 -36.57
C ALA A 762 -6.93 -24.06 -35.13
N VAL A 763 -6.25 -23.05 -34.55
CA VAL A 763 -5.75 -23.06 -33.15
C VAL A 763 -6.80 -23.51 -32.11
N PRO A 764 -8.06 -23.07 -32.14
CA PRO A 764 -9.08 -23.53 -31.18
C PRO A 764 -9.38 -25.02 -31.28
N GLY A 765 -9.41 -25.57 -32.51
CA GLY A 765 -9.55 -27.01 -32.71
C GLY A 765 -8.39 -27.77 -32.10
N LYS A 766 -7.17 -27.26 -32.27
CA LYS A 766 -5.96 -27.80 -31.62
C LYS A 766 -6.00 -27.68 -30.10
N MET A 767 -6.43 -26.55 -29.56
CA MET A 767 -6.64 -26.40 -28.12
C MET A 767 -7.70 -27.36 -27.59
N ALA A 768 -8.74 -27.66 -28.36
CA ALA A 768 -9.79 -28.61 -27.98
C ALA A 768 -9.27 -30.05 -27.83
N GLU A 769 -8.27 -30.44 -28.63
CA GLU A 769 -7.60 -31.75 -28.59
C GLU A 769 -6.71 -31.93 -27.33
N LEU A 770 -6.30 -30.83 -26.68
CA LEU A 770 -5.44 -30.86 -25.49
C LEU A 770 -6.23 -31.12 -24.20
N ASN A 771 -5.65 -31.93 -23.30
CA ASN A 771 -6.15 -32.11 -21.93
C ASN A 771 -5.86 -30.87 -21.06
N LEU A 772 -6.38 -30.84 -19.82
CA LEU A 772 -6.25 -29.65 -18.95
C LEU A 772 -4.79 -29.33 -18.57
N ASP A 773 -3.96 -30.34 -18.34
CA ASP A 773 -2.52 -30.17 -18.03
C ASP A 773 -1.79 -29.54 -19.22
N GLU A 774 -2.04 -30.07 -20.42
CA GLU A 774 -1.49 -29.59 -21.68
C GLU A 774 -1.96 -28.18 -22.03
N ARG A 775 -3.18 -27.79 -21.64
CA ARG A 775 -3.65 -26.42 -21.82
C ARG A 775 -2.94 -25.43 -20.93
N LEU A 776 -2.72 -25.77 -19.65
CA LEU A 776 -1.91 -24.93 -18.75
C LEU A 776 -0.50 -24.74 -19.30
N VAL A 777 0.08 -25.77 -19.90
CA VAL A 777 1.35 -25.66 -20.62
C VAL A 777 1.31 -24.61 -21.73
N VAL A 778 0.21 -24.53 -22.50
CA VAL A 778 0.08 -23.51 -23.56
C VAL A 778 0.04 -22.10 -22.97
N ALA A 779 -0.64 -21.90 -21.84
CA ALA A 779 -0.59 -20.62 -21.12
C ALA A 779 0.85 -20.28 -20.72
N GLU A 780 1.56 -21.20 -20.08
CA GLU A 780 2.98 -21.00 -19.70
C GLU A 780 3.86 -20.67 -20.92
N MET A 781 3.72 -21.40 -22.02
CA MET A 781 4.51 -21.19 -23.23
C MET A 781 4.21 -19.85 -23.91
N ALA A 782 2.94 -19.45 -23.97
CA ALA A 782 2.55 -18.16 -24.54
C ALA A 782 3.06 -17.00 -23.67
N GLU A 783 3.29 -17.19 -22.37
CA GLU A 783 3.92 -16.20 -21.53
C GLU A 783 5.45 -16.15 -21.67
N GLU A 784 6.09 -17.29 -21.96
CA GLU A 784 7.56 -17.40 -22.03
C GLU A 784 8.13 -17.18 -23.44
N ASN A 785 7.33 -17.37 -24.48
CA ASN A 785 7.76 -17.30 -25.87
C ASN A 785 6.94 -16.24 -26.62
N ASP A 786 7.51 -15.04 -26.73
CA ASP A 786 6.89 -13.89 -27.42
C ASP A 786 6.54 -14.19 -28.89
N GLU A 787 7.34 -15.02 -29.58
CA GLU A 787 7.06 -15.40 -30.97
C GLU A 787 5.80 -16.26 -31.06
N LEU A 788 5.71 -17.30 -30.21
CA LEU A 788 4.53 -18.16 -30.13
C LEU A 788 3.31 -17.35 -29.68
N ASN A 789 3.44 -16.48 -28.67
CA ASN A 789 2.37 -15.59 -28.23
C ASN A 789 1.87 -14.69 -29.36
N GLY A 790 2.80 -14.10 -30.12
CA GLY A 790 2.49 -13.29 -31.29
C GLY A 790 1.66 -14.05 -32.33
N LYS A 791 1.99 -15.34 -32.57
CA LYS A 791 1.25 -16.23 -33.48
C LYS A 791 -0.14 -16.63 -32.93
N LEU A 792 -0.26 -16.82 -31.62
CA LEU A 792 -1.52 -17.22 -30.98
C LEU A 792 -2.48 -16.05 -30.72
N ARG A 793 -1.96 -14.82 -30.68
CA ARG A 793 -2.75 -13.62 -30.39
C ARG A 793 -3.94 -13.44 -31.34
N PRO A 794 -3.82 -13.57 -32.68
CA PRO A 794 -4.97 -13.51 -33.59
C PRO A 794 -6.08 -14.49 -33.22
N ALA A 795 -5.75 -15.74 -32.86
CA ALA A 795 -6.75 -16.75 -32.46
C ALA A 795 -7.53 -16.33 -31.21
N SER A 796 -6.82 -15.75 -30.24
CA SER A 796 -7.42 -15.24 -28.99
C SER A 796 -8.31 -14.00 -29.16
N LEU A 797 -8.25 -13.35 -30.32
CA LEU A 797 -9.07 -12.17 -30.64
C LEU A 797 -10.28 -12.53 -31.50
N ILE A 798 -10.45 -13.78 -31.93
CA ILE A 798 -11.64 -14.18 -32.69
C ILE A 798 -12.87 -14.09 -31.79
N ILE A 799 -13.91 -13.38 -32.24
CA ILE A 799 -15.19 -13.27 -31.53
C ILE A 799 -15.88 -14.64 -31.60
N ARG A 800 -16.13 -15.25 -30.44
CA ARG A 800 -16.72 -16.60 -30.35
C ARG A 800 -18.18 -16.61 -30.04
N ASP A 801 -18.63 -15.60 -29.31
CA ASP A 801 -19.99 -15.56 -28.82
C ASP A 801 -20.44 -14.11 -28.62
N VAL A 802 -21.73 -13.89 -28.78
CA VAL A 802 -22.40 -12.64 -28.42
C VAL A 802 -23.64 -12.94 -27.59
N LYS A 803 -23.66 -12.41 -26.36
CA LYS A 803 -24.70 -12.65 -25.36
C LYS A 803 -25.51 -11.37 -25.10
N GLY A 804 -26.75 -11.55 -24.64
CA GLY A 804 -27.61 -10.47 -24.13
C GLY A 804 -28.25 -9.59 -25.20
N LEU A 805 -28.43 -10.13 -26.41
CA LEU A 805 -29.03 -9.43 -27.55
C LEU A 805 -30.56 -9.37 -27.44
N GLY A 806 -31.14 -8.21 -27.75
CA GLY A 806 -32.56 -8.13 -28.14
C GLY A 806 -32.81 -8.85 -29.48
N PRO A 807 -34.06 -9.26 -29.79
CA PRO A 807 -34.37 -10.01 -31.02
C PRO A 807 -33.91 -9.32 -32.31
N GLU A 808 -33.96 -7.99 -32.37
CA GLU A 808 -33.60 -7.21 -33.57
C GLU A 808 -32.09 -7.01 -33.73
N GLU A 809 -31.36 -6.86 -32.63
CA GLU A 809 -29.89 -6.70 -32.62
C GLU A 809 -29.15 -8.04 -32.80
N ALA A 810 -29.87 -9.14 -32.53
CA ALA A 810 -29.32 -10.49 -32.54
C ALA A 810 -28.63 -10.83 -33.85
N GLU A 811 -29.24 -10.51 -35.00
CA GLU A 811 -28.70 -10.88 -36.30
C GLU A 811 -27.42 -10.09 -36.65
N ALA A 812 -27.41 -8.78 -36.38
CA ALA A 812 -26.29 -7.92 -36.75
C ALA A 812 -25.03 -8.18 -35.92
N TRP A 813 -25.19 -8.59 -34.65
CA TRP A 813 -24.07 -8.99 -33.81
C TRP A 813 -23.71 -10.48 -33.94
N LYS A 814 -24.65 -11.39 -34.22
CA LYS A 814 -24.29 -12.78 -34.54
C LYS A 814 -23.42 -12.88 -35.78
N ALA A 815 -23.60 -11.98 -36.76
CA ALA A 815 -22.77 -11.90 -37.96
C ALA A 815 -21.30 -11.53 -37.69
N VAL A 816 -20.93 -11.15 -36.46
CA VAL A 816 -19.52 -10.88 -36.08
C VAL A 816 -18.83 -12.11 -35.50
N ILE A 817 -19.57 -13.17 -35.15
CA ILE A 817 -19.00 -14.43 -34.66
C ILE A 817 -18.09 -15.03 -35.73
N GLY A 818 -16.90 -15.48 -35.33
CA GLY A 818 -15.84 -15.97 -36.20
C GLY A 818 -14.93 -14.87 -36.77
N LYS A 819 -15.27 -13.59 -36.60
CA LYS A 819 -14.43 -12.47 -37.07
C LYS A 819 -13.42 -12.04 -35.99
N PRO A 820 -12.25 -11.50 -36.36
CA PRO A 820 -11.32 -10.91 -35.41
C PRO A 820 -11.93 -9.68 -34.73
N PHE A 821 -11.74 -9.57 -33.41
CA PHE A 821 -12.03 -8.37 -32.65
C PHE A 821 -11.05 -7.25 -33.03
N GLY A 822 -11.57 -6.05 -33.26
CA GLY A 822 -10.79 -4.91 -33.76
C GLY A 822 -11.53 -3.59 -33.60
N MET A 823 -10.91 -2.51 -34.08
CA MET A 823 -11.41 -1.13 -33.93
C MET A 823 -12.84 -0.94 -34.47
N GLU A 824 -13.20 -1.63 -35.55
CA GLU A 824 -14.55 -1.61 -36.13
C GLU A 824 -15.62 -1.98 -35.10
N TRP A 825 -15.46 -3.10 -34.40
CA TRP A 825 -16.44 -3.59 -33.42
C TRP A 825 -16.46 -2.75 -32.15
N ALA A 826 -15.30 -2.25 -31.71
CA ALA A 826 -15.22 -1.32 -30.59
C ALA A 826 -15.96 0.00 -30.90
N ARG A 827 -15.79 0.54 -32.12
CA ARG A 827 -16.48 1.75 -32.57
C ARG A 827 -17.98 1.54 -32.68
N ARG A 828 -18.41 0.41 -33.27
CA ARG A 828 -19.83 0.06 -33.34
C ARG A 828 -20.47 -0.01 -31.96
N ALA A 829 -19.85 -0.70 -31.00
CA ALA A 829 -20.35 -0.76 -29.63
C ALA A 829 -20.42 0.61 -28.96
N PHE A 830 -19.43 1.48 -29.21
CA PHE A 830 -19.44 2.85 -28.70
C PHE A 830 -20.59 3.65 -29.29
N ASP A 831 -20.81 3.58 -30.61
CA ASP A 831 -21.87 4.30 -31.30
C ASP A 831 -23.26 3.82 -30.84
N GLU A 832 -23.47 2.50 -30.69
CA GLU A 832 -24.70 1.91 -30.13
C GLU A 832 -24.93 2.34 -28.67
N THR A 833 -23.89 2.31 -27.84
CA THR A 833 -23.97 2.77 -26.45
C THR A 833 -24.33 4.25 -26.37
N LYS A 834 -23.70 5.08 -27.20
CA LYS A 834 -23.95 6.51 -27.29
C LYS A 834 -25.40 6.78 -27.69
N ALA A 835 -25.89 6.12 -28.74
CA ALA A 835 -27.27 6.26 -29.22
C ALA A 835 -28.28 5.88 -28.13
N ALA A 836 -28.06 4.75 -27.44
CA ALA A 836 -28.93 4.34 -26.34
C ALA A 836 -28.94 5.36 -25.19
N VAL A 837 -27.77 5.87 -24.78
CA VAL A 837 -27.65 6.88 -23.72
C VAL A 837 -28.34 8.19 -24.11
N GLU A 838 -28.22 8.63 -25.37
CA GLU A 838 -28.92 9.81 -25.89
C GLU A 838 -30.45 9.68 -25.81
N THR A 839 -30.97 8.45 -25.89
CA THR A 839 -32.40 8.14 -25.70
C THR A 839 -32.80 7.89 -24.23
N GLY A 840 -31.88 8.08 -23.29
CA GLY A 840 -32.10 7.83 -21.86
C GLY A 840 -32.10 6.34 -21.47
N VAL A 841 -31.70 5.45 -22.38
CA VAL A 841 -31.60 4.01 -22.12
C VAL A 841 -30.18 3.68 -21.65
N ARG A 842 -30.08 3.03 -20.47
CA ARG A 842 -28.80 2.48 -20.03
C ARG A 842 -28.42 1.34 -20.96
N HIS A 843 -27.20 1.37 -21.46
CA HIS A 843 -26.67 0.36 -22.36
C HIS A 843 -25.21 0.09 -22.03
N THR A 844 -24.79 -1.17 -22.13
CA THR A 844 -23.41 -1.56 -21.86
C THR A 844 -23.02 -2.68 -22.80
N VAL A 845 -21.92 -2.49 -23.52
CA VAL A 845 -21.26 -3.54 -24.30
C VAL A 845 -19.94 -3.88 -23.63
N THR A 846 -19.78 -5.14 -23.24
CA THR A 846 -18.57 -5.65 -22.58
C THR A 846 -17.87 -6.64 -23.50
N PHE A 847 -16.57 -6.41 -23.73
CA PHE A 847 -15.70 -7.32 -24.46
C PHE A 847 -14.88 -8.13 -23.46
N LEU A 848 -15.14 -9.43 -23.37
CA LEU A 848 -14.45 -10.33 -22.47
C LEU A 848 -13.57 -11.29 -23.25
N ARG A 849 -12.25 -11.09 -23.19
CA ARG A 849 -11.28 -12.06 -23.70
C ARG A 849 -11.31 -13.29 -22.81
N GLN A 850 -11.64 -14.43 -23.38
CA GLN A 850 -11.65 -15.70 -22.69
C GLN A 850 -10.23 -16.20 -22.45
N PRO A 851 -9.99 -16.89 -21.33
CA PRO A 851 -8.71 -17.55 -21.05
C PRO A 851 -8.31 -18.57 -22.14
N LEU A 852 -7.02 -18.95 -22.18
CA LEU A 852 -6.47 -20.00 -23.06
C LEU A 852 -6.90 -19.92 -24.53
N LEU A 853 -6.83 -18.70 -25.10
CA LEU A 853 -7.16 -18.46 -26.50
C LEU A 853 -8.63 -18.78 -26.86
N GLY A 854 -9.53 -18.82 -25.86
CA GLY A 854 -10.97 -19.02 -26.05
C GLY A 854 -11.69 -17.90 -26.80
N GLY A 855 -10.97 -16.95 -27.39
CA GLY A 855 -11.49 -15.84 -28.17
C GLY A 855 -12.09 -14.71 -27.34
N VAL A 856 -12.94 -13.90 -27.96
CA VAL A 856 -13.66 -12.79 -27.32
C VAL A 856 -15.14 -13.12 -27.25
N VAL A 857 -15.73 -12.94 -26.08
CA VAL A 857 -17.19 -12.96 -25.88
C VAL A 857 -17.66 -11.53 -25.74
N ILE A 858 -18.66 -11.15 -26.52
CA ILE A 858 -19.30 -9.83 -26.43
C ILE A 858 -20.57 -9.99 -25.60
N SER A 859 -20.72 -9.22 -24.54
CA SER A 859 -21.94 -9.20 -23.73
C SER A 859 -22.59 -7.84 -23.85
N ILE A 860 -23.84 -7.82 -24.31
CA ILE A 860 -24.65 -6.61 -24.48
C ILE A 860 -25.74 -6.61 -23.40
N GLN A 861 -25.99 -5.46 -22.79
CA GLN A 861 -26.98 -5.30 -21.73
C GLN A 861 -27.77 -4.01 -21.95
N HIS A 862 -29.07 -4.04 -21.66
CA HIS A 862 -29.99 -2.91 -21.84
C HIS A 862 -30.82 -2.62 -20.58
N GLY A 863 -31.23 -1.36 -20.41
CA GLY A 863 -32.13 -0.94 -19.35
C GLY A 863 -31.54 -1.17 -17.96
N GLU A 864 -32.33 -1.70 -17.03
CA GLU A 864 -31.89 -1.95 -15.66
C GLU A 864 -30.79 -3.02 -15.56
N SER A 865 -30.70 -3.92 -16.56
CA SER A 865 -29.63 -4.91 -16.64
C SER A 865 -28.28 -4.32 -17.05
N ALA A 866 -28.28 -3.15 -17.70
CA ALA A 866 -27.07 -2.43 -18.06
C ALA A 866 -26.52 -1.72 -16.81
N ARG A 867 -25.32 -2.14 -16.40
CA ARG A 867 -24.63 -1.61 -15.21
C ARG A 867 -24.65 -0.08 -15.18
N SER A 868 -24.84 0.51 -14.01
CA SER A 868 -24.23 1.81 -13.69
C SER A 868 -22.73 1.60 -13.43
N GLY A 869 -21.98 1.15 -14.44
CA GLY A 869 -20.55 0.84 -14.34
C GLY A 869 -19.71 2.06 -13.91
N ALA A 870 -20.25 3.27 -14.03
CA ALA A 870 -19.58 4.50 -13.68
C ALA A 870 -19.31 4.68 -12.18
N MET A 871 -20.07 4.09 -11.24
CA MET A 871 -19.84 4.36 -9.80
C MET A 871 -19.00 3.30 -9.08
N ALA A 872 -19.04 2.02 -9.47
CA ALA A 872 -18.24 0.99 -8.79
C ALA A 872 -16.79 0.88 -9.32
N SER A 873 -16.52 1.33 -10.55
CA SER A 873 -15.17 1.29 -11.11
C SER A 873 -14.50 2.65 -11.31
N SER A 874 -15.18 3.81 -11.23
CA SER A 874 -14.46 5.09 -11.35
C SER A 874 -13.63 5.43 -10.10
N GLU A 875 -14.05 4.98 -8.92
CA GLU A 875 -13.20 5.06 -7.71
C GLU A 875 -12.05 4.05 -7.70
N LYS A 876 -12.12 2.97 -8.51
CA LYS A 876 -11.05 1.95 -8.60
C LYS A 876 -10.27 1.90 -9.92
N ARG A 877 -10.68 2.66 -10.94
CA ARG A 877 -10.06 2.69 -12.29
C ARG A 877 -9.89 4.11 -12.85
N SER A 878 -9.74 5.11 -11.99
CA SER A 878 -8.93 6.30 -12.31
C SER A 878 -7.42 6.01 -12.27
N ARG A 879 -7.04 4.73 -12.07
CA ARG A 879 -5.69 4.19 -12.25
C ARG A 879 -5.74 2.94 -13.13
N VAL A 880 -5.63 3.12 -14.45
CA VAL A 880 -4.79 2.33 -15.36
C VAL A 880 -4.19 3.31 -16.34
#